data_AF-A0A2R5EWL4-F1
#
_entry.id   AF-A0A2R5EWL4-F1
#
_cell.length_a   1.000
_cell.length_b   1.000
_cell.length_c   1.000
_cell.angle_alpha   90.00
_cell.angle_beta   90.00
_cell.angle_gamma   90.00
#
_symmetry.space_group_name_H-M   'P 1'
#
loop_
_entity.id
_entity.type
_entity.pdbx_description
1 polymer ?
#
loop_
_entity_poly.entity_id
_entity_poly.type
_entity_poly.pdbx_seq_one_letter_code
_entity_poly.pdbx_strand_id
1 'polypeptide(L)'
;MRKIISWSFILFLILMLWISKGHFKEEQLFPEYQASSIYLGSVLAEPSDPKAQPLPVYAHWLRGNQAEEMKPGKIMIQAVDYSAISHDSQFQARNDEQKGNVIDWTSSEGWIEWTVEAPQEGLYALTVEYFPLKGSYASIARGIQINERYPYQEAERIILERLWKDGQYPYERNGLGNEIRPVQTEITKWSTLQVVDYAVSSEPLLWPLKKGKNTIRMTGGREPVALASLIFAAPQRIPSYADYVAANSTPAELPGSSWYTVIEAEQYAAKSAIGIQTQSLAEPYISPDPKGRLVYNTIGGERWQQAGDWIEWAFTVPSSGWYVIDMKYLQAYNGKAAVYRTVLLDGKVPFRELLHYALPAQTDMTIKPFMDDLGQPYLFWLEEGDHQLRLIADSALIAPAVQSLRDALTDLSVVERDIRLISGNYGSGSGSNLDTGRNWQLKTYDPHIETKLSDVIERLRTVRDYANGLNQHVTDPTTAISAAMNSLEELLENVNDIPNQIKVFADIQTSINTWLKPMESQALLLDFLVVREREAEPELELPGLWDRISYGTHNFVRTFFQQYDLKDLNEDEALTIWVQRGRDYVDLLQKMIEADFTPRTGIQVNVNLMPSTNVLMLGNAAGDQPDIALGIGMETPVDYAMRGAAADLSVQPGFEQIVQRFSPGVMRSYSYDGGIYGLPETQSFAVMFYRTDVFERLGLHPPDTWDEMLDLMPTLQENGMELYYPAKEFIMPFYQEGVEFYTEDGMRTNIDSEAAQTAFRRWTDLFSIYNVPKEVPAFFNHFRFGDMPIGIADYNTYIQLSVAAPEISGKWKMAPLPGRLKEDGTVVRWSAQSTTAAMVMEKSERKDEAWKFLEWWTSRDTQASYANDIESFAGIEYRWNSANLEALQDVPWPEEDMRVLTEQASWGRNMPYVPGYYFLGREMDFAWNNTVLSGMPPNEALRKAAISLQREMTRKQKEFGFGPDTNLNITRSEEKFSKSLKEGGAANEQ
;
A
#
# COMPACT_ATOMS: atom_id res chain seq x y z
N MET A 1 -49.54 -8.90 -26.65
CA MET A 1 -49.91 -7.59 -26.06
C MET A 1 -50.42 -7.68 -24.62
N ARG A 2 -51.53 -8.38 -24.31
CA ARG A 2 -52.07 -8.43 -22.92
C ARG A 2 -51.09 -8.96 -21.85
N LYS A 3 -50.25 -9.95 -22.17
CA LYS A 3 -49.21 -10.44 -21.23
C LYS A 3 -48.07 -9.45 -21.01
N ILE A 4 -47.66 -8.70 -22.04
CA ILE A 4 -46.59 -7.70 -21.94
C ILE A 4 -47.05 -6.51 -21.08
N ILE A 5 -48.28 -6.04 -21.27
CA ILE A 5 -48.87 -4.95 -20.46
C ILE A 5 -49.00 -5.37 -18.99
N SER A 6 -49.36 -6.63 -18.72
CA SER A 6 -49.48 -7.13 -17.35
C SER A 6 -48.13 -7.24 -16.64
N TRP A 7 -47.07 -7.64 -17.35
CA TRP A 7 -45.71 -7.70 -16.80
C TRP A 7 -45.11 -6.30 -16.61
N SER A 8 -45.35 -5.36 -17.53
CA SER A 8 -44.95 -3.96 -17.37
C SER A 8 -45.67 -3.28 -16.19
N PHE A 9 -46.94 -3.60 -15.95
CA PHE A 9 -47.70 -3.08 -14.81
C PHE A 9 -47.23 -3.66 -13.47
N ILE A 10 -46.84 -4.94 -13.44
CA ILE A 10 -46.24 -5.57 -12.26
C ILE A 10 -44.83 -5.01 -11.99
N LEU A 11 -44.00 -4.81 -13.03
CA LEU A 11 -42.71 -4.15 -12.88
C LEU A 11 -42.86 -2.70 -12.40
N PHE A 12 -43.85 -1.97 -12.91
CA PHE A 12 -44.16 -0.62 -12.46
C PHE A 12 -44.64 -0.58 -11.01
N LEU A 13 -45.44 -1.56 -10.57
CA LEU A 13 -45.86 -1.72 -9.17
C LEU A 13 -44.70 -2.13 -8.26
N ILE A 14 -43.79 -2.98 -8.72
CA ILE A 14 -42.56 -3.34 -7.98
C ILE A 14 -41.64 -2.11 -7.87
N LEU A 15 -41.50 -1.33 -8.95
CA LEU A 15 -40.74 -0.07 -8.93
C LEU A 15 -41.38 0.94 -7.98
N MET A 16 -42.71 1.12 -8.04
CA MET A 16 -43.47 1.98 -7.11
C MET A 16 -43.38 1.49 -5.66
N LEU A 17 -43.40 0.19 -5.41
CA LEU A 17 -43.23 -0.39 -4.08
C LEU A 17 -41.78 -0.19 -3.58
N TRP A 18 -40.79 -0.28 -4.46
CA TRP A 18 -39.39 -0.02 -4.15
C TRP A 18 -39.13 1.48 -3.87
N ILE A 19 -39.71 2.37 -4.69
CA ILE A 19 -39.69 3.83 -4.50
C ILE A 19 -40.46 4.23 -3.23
N SER A 20 -41.62 3.62 -2.95
CA SER A 20 -42.40 3.92 -1.74
C SER A 20 -41.75 3.40 -0.46
N LYS A 21 -41.01 2.27 -0.52
CA LYS A 21 -40.19 1.78 0.60
C LYS A 21 -38.90 2.57 0.80
N GLY A 22 -38.41 3.27 -0.24
CA GLY A 22 -37.27 4.18 -0.15
C GLY A 22 -37.59 5.53 0.51
N HIS A 23 -38.85 5.96 0.50
CA HIS A 23 -39.26 7.32 0.90
C HIS A 23 -39.86 7.48 2.31
N PHE A 24 -39.95 6.41 3.11
CA PHE A 24 -40.37 6.50 4.51
C PHE A 24 -39.40 5.73 5.41
N LYS A 25 -38.20 6.28 5.60
CA LYS A 25 -37.46 6.09 6.85
C LYS A 25 -37.58 7.40 7.60
N GLU A 26 -38.16 7.37 8.80
CA GLU A 26 -37.94 8.45 9.76
C GLU A 26 -36.43 8.63 9.88
N GLU A 27 -35.94 9.85 9.61
CA GLU A 27 -34.56 10.21 9.91
C GLU A 27 -34.39 10.09 11.42
N GLN A 28 -33.80 8.99 11.84
CA GLN A 28 -33.38 8.81 13.20
C GLN A 28 -32.22 9.79 13.41
N LEU A 29 -32.51 10.95 13.99
CA LEU A 29 -31.49 11.92 14.38
C LEU A 29 -30.61 11.27 15.44
N PHE A 30 -29.31 11.20 15.16
CA PHE A 30 -28.33 10.72 16.14
C PHE A 30 -27.87 11.92 16.97
N PRO A 31 -27.87 11.81 18.32
CA PRO A 31 -27.38 12.90 19.14
C PRO A 31 -25.90 13.16 18.85
N GLU A 32 -25.52 14.44 18.77
CA GLU A 32 -24.12 14.84 18.63
C GLU A 32 -23.38 14.61 19.94
N TYR A 33 -22.40 13.71 19.91
CA TYR A 33 -21.49 13.46 21.02
C TYR A 33 -20.24 14.32 20.87
N GLN A 34 -19.81 14.93 21.97
CA GLN A 34 -18.54 15.64 22.01
C GLN A 34 -17.39 14.63 21.92
N ALA A 35 -16.34 14.92 21.16
CA ALA A 35 -15.16 14.06 21.10
C ALA A 35 -14.64 13.71 22.50
N SER A 36 -14.78 14.60 23.50
CA SER A 36 -14.43 14.35 24.89
C SER A 36 -15.09 13.14 25.55
N SER A 37 -16.27 12.70 25.09
CA SER A 37 -17.01 11.58 25.69
C SER A 37 -16.47 10.19 25.32
N ILE A 38 -15.60 10.06 24.32
CA ILE A 38 -15.10 8.76 23.82
C ILE A 38 -13.89 8.24 24.61
N TYR A 39 -13.28 9.11 25.41
CA TYR A 39 -11.98 8.84 26.01
C TYR A 39 -12.11 8.20 27.38
N LEU A 40 -12.34 6.90 27.40
CA LEU A 40 -12.11 6.06 28.57
C LEU A 40 -10.63 5.61 28.51
N GLY A 41 -9.81 5.86 29.54
CA GLY A 41 -8.47 5.23 29.61
C GLY A 41 -8.59 3.70 29.65
N SER A 42 -7.54 2.95 29.29
CA SER A 42 -7.58 1.48 29.49
C SER A 42 -7.86 1.19 30.97
N VAL A 43 -8.90 0.41 31.23
CA VAL A 43 -9.30 0.04 32.60
C VAL A 43 -8.43 -1.13 33.10
N LEU A 44 -7.72 -1.82 32.20
CA LEU A 44 -7.16 -3.14 32.43
C LEU A 44 -5.62 -3.21 32.37
N ALA A 45 -4.93 -2.12 32.04
CA ALA A 45 -3.47 -2.11 31.91
C ALA A 45 -2.80 -1.00 32.74
N GLU A 46 -2.30 -1.35 33.92
CA GLU A 46 -1.03 -0.77 34.36
C GLU A 46 0.09 -1.74 33.99
N PRO A 47 1.03 -1.36 33.10
CA PRO A 47 2.27 -2.11 32.95
C PRO A 47 3.05 -2.05 34.27
N SER A 48 3.58 -3.18 34.72
CA SER A 48 4.39 -3.30 35.93
C SER A 48 5.76 -2.58 35.85
N ASP A 49 6.15 -2.10 34.66
CA ASP A 49 7.37 -1.33 34.43
C ASP A 49 7.05 0.11 33.93
N PRO A 50 7.33 1.15 34.72
CA PRO A 50 7.19 2.55 34.33
C PRO A 50 8.03 2.96 33.10
N LYS A 51 9.04 2.17 32.71
CA LYS A 51 9.87 2.43 31.52
C LYS A 51 9.30 1.85 30.23
N ALA A 52 8.26 1.03 30.31
CA ALA A 52 7.64 0.37 29.16
C ALA A 52 6.27 0.96 28.78
N GLN A 53 5.88 2.10 29.36
CA GLN A 53 4.61 2.74 29.00
C GLN A 53 4.69 3.30 27.56
N PRO A 54 3.76 2.93 26.66
CA PRO A 54 3.70 3.52 25.34
C PRO A 54 3.43 5.03 25.45
N LEU A 55 3.97 5.79 24.50
CA LEU A 55 3.74 7.24 24.44
C LEU A 55 2.24 7.53 24.31
N PRO A 56 1.71 8.56 24.98
CA PRO A 56 0.33 8.96 24.79
C PRO A 56 0.13 9.51 23.37
N VAL A 57 -1.02 9.23 22.77
CA VAL A 57 -1.51 9.88 21.55
C VAL A 57 -1.68 11.39 21.82
N TYR A 58 -1.38 12.24 20.84
CA TYR A 58 -1.40 13.70 20.97
C TYR A 58 -2.69 14.22 21.60
N ALA A 59 -3.84 13.73 21.15
CA ALA A 59 -5.14 14.14 21.68
C ALA A 59 -5.32 13.86 23.19
N HIS A 60 -4.76 12.77 23.71
CA HIS A 60 -4.76 12.48 25.15
C HIS A 60 -3.77 13.37 25.89
N TRP A 61 -2.55 13.49 25.33
CA TRP A 61 -1.49 14.28 25.90
C TRP A 61 -1.91 15.75 26.07
N LEU A 62 -2.55 16.34 25.06
CA LEU A 62 -2.98 17.74 25.07
C LEU A 62 -4.00 18.04 26.17
N ARG A 63 -4.88 17.10 26.53
CA ARG A 63 -5.85 17.30 27.63
C ARG A 63 -5.19 17.34 29.01
N GLY A 64 -4.17 16.53 29.20
CA GLY A 64 -3.38 16.52 30.44
C GLY A 64 -2.48 17.74 30.58
N ASN A 65 -2.25 18.48 29.49
CA ASN A 65 -1.32 19.61 29.43
C ASN A 65 -2.09 20.87 28.96
N GLN A 66 -2.63 21.64 29.91
CA GLN A 66 -3.32 22.88 29.56
C GLN A 66 -2.33 23.92 29.00
N ALA A 67 -2.66 24.51 27.85
CA ALA A 67 -1.94 25.66 27.32
C ALA A 67 -2.24 26.88 28.22
N GLU A 68 -1.24 27.37 28.95
CA GLU A 68 -1.32 28.71 29.54
C GLU A 68 -1.39 29.75 28.41
N GLU A 69 -2.06 30.88 28.65
CA GLU A 69 -2.17 31.95 27.67
C GLU A 69 -0.78 32.56 27.41
N MET A 70 -0.20 32.20 26.28
CA MET A 70 1.17 32.57 25.94
C MET A 70 1.24 33.97 25.35
N LYS A 71 2.23 34.75 25.79
CA LYS A 71 2.55 36.03 25.12
C LYS A 71 3.04 35.77 23.70
N PRO A 72 2.64 36.59 22.71
CA PRO A 72 3.17 36.51 21.36
C PRO A 72 4.69 36.61 21.36
N GLY A 73 5.36 35.67 20.70
CA GLY A 73 6.81 35.58 20.62
C GLY A 73 7.25 34.43 19.73
N LYS A 74 8.47 34.50 19.19
CA LYS A 74 9.08 33.47 18.35
C LYS A 74 10.49 33.13 18.83
N ILE A 75 10.83 31.85 18.85
CA ILE A 75 12.18 31.31 19.04
C ILE A 75 12.58 30.77 17.67
N MET A 76 13.61 31.35 17.06
CA MET A 76 14.13 30.93 15.76
C MET A 76 15.49 30.28 15.95
N ILE A 77 15.66 29.11 15.36
CA ILE A 77 16.85 28.27 15.44
C ILE A 77 17.34 28.08 14.01
N GLN A 78 18.57 28.50 13.70
CA GLN A 78 19.18 28.14 12.43
C GLN A 78 19.64 26.69 12.52
N ALA A 79 19.37 25.90 11.49
CA ALA A 79 19.67 24.47 11.52
C ALA A 79 21.17 24.18 11.72
N VAL A 80 22.04 25.06 11.23
CA VAL A 80 23.49 25.00 11.42
C VAL A 80 23.98 25.30 12.83
N ASP A 81 23.17 25.94 13.68
CA ASP A 81 23.53 26.29 15.06
C ASP A 81 23.27 25.10 16.03
N TYR A 82 23.52 23.87 15.57
CA TYR A 82 23.32 22.66 16.36
C TYR A 82 24.35 22.55 17.50
N SER A 83 23.93 22.00 18.63
CA SER A 83 24.80 21.68 19.76
C SER A 83 25.45 20.31 19.63
N ALA A 84 24.81 19.37 18.93
CA ALA A 84 25.37 18.05 18.64
C ALA A 84 24.69 17.42 17.42
N ILE A 85 25.40 16.50 16.75
CA ILE A 85 24.87 15.63 15.69
C ILE A 85 25.32 14.20 15.96
N SER A 86 24.60 13.22 15.40
CA SER A 86 25.14 11.88 15.21
C SER A 86 26.22 11.86 14.12
N HIS A 87 26.84 10.70 13.88
CA HIS A 87 27.85 10.42 12.82
C HIS A 87 28.03 11.52 11.75
N ASP A 88 29.14 12.26 11.82
CA ASP A 88 29.42 13.45 11.00
C ASP A 88 29.28 13.24 9.48
N SER A 89 29.49 12.02 8.96
CA SER A 89 29.43 11.74 7.52
C SER A 89 28.03 11.87 6.91
N GLN A 90 26.98 12.02 7.72
CA GLN A 90 25.59 12.11 7.28
C GLN A 90 25.10 13.56 7.12
N PHE A 91 25.90 14.55 7.53
CA PHE A 91 25.51 15.96 7.60
C PHE A 91 26.53 16.87 6.93
N GLN A 92 26.07 17.76 6.05
CA GLN A 92 26.92 18.72 5.38
C GLN A 92 26.34 20.13 5.51
N ALA A 93 27.09 21.04 6.13
CA ALA A 93 26.75 22.45 6.12
C ALA A 93 27.01 23.05 4.73
N ARG A 94 26.04 23.79 4.20
CA ARG A 94 26.11 24.48 2.90
C ARG A 94 25.61 25.91 3.04
N ASN A 95 26.17 26.83 2.26
CA ASN A 95 25.60 28.17 2.12
C ASN A 95 24.68 28.18 0.89
N ASP A 96 23.38 28.37 1.13
CA ASP A 96 22.32 28.43 0.15
C ASP A 96 22.00 29.89 -0.21
N GLU A 97 21.77 30.17 -1.49
CA GLU A 97 21.55 31.54 -1.97
C GLU A 97 20.29 32.21 -1.40
N GLN A 98 19.24 31.42 -1.09
CA GLN A 98 17.96 31.94 -0.61
C GLN A 98 17.86 31.95 0.92
N LYS A 99 18.42 30.94 1.58
CA LYS A 99 18.27 30.72 3.04
C LYS A 99 19.53 30.97 3.84
N GLY A 100 20.68 31.21 3.20
CA GLY A 100 21.96 31.34 3.90
C GLY A 100 22.48 29.98 4.36
N ASN A 101 23.00 29.89 5.58
CA ASN A 101 23.59 28.63 6.06
C ASN A 101 22.53 27.57 6.38
N VAL A 102 22.61 26.43 5.70
CA VAL A 102 21.69 25.29 5.83
C VAL A 102 22.49 24.01 6.10
N ILE A 103 21.81 22.97 6.57
CA ILE A 103 22.40 21.65 6.78
C ILE A 103 21.71 20.62 5.87
N ASP A 104 22.49 20.02 4.98
CA ASP A 104 22.06 18.92 4.13
C ASP A 104 22.21 17.61 4.93
N TRP A 105 21.09 16.92 5.14
CA TRP A 105 21.02 15.63 5.82
C TRP A 105 20.74 14.55 4.78
N THR A 106 21.77 13.82 4.36
CA THR A 106 21.74 12.94 3.19
C THR A 106 21.36 11.48 3.50
N SER A 107 21.14 11.17 4.77
CA SER A 107 20.78 9.84 5.27
C SER A 107 19.35 9.82 5.83
N SER A 108 18.71 8.64 5.82
CA SER A 108 17.46 8.40 6.56
C SER A 108 17.70 8.22 8.06
N GLU A 109 18.93 7.92 8.47
CA GLU A 109 19.32 7.73 9.87
C GLU A 109 20.04 8.97 10.45
N GLY A 110 20.24 8.95 11.77
CA GLY A 110 20.99 9.96 12.51
C GLY A 110 20.09 10.90 13.32
N TRP A 111 20.68 11.94 13.90
CA TRP A 111 19.94 12.99 14.59
C TRP A 111 20.75 14.29 14.65
N ILE A 112 20.03 15.41 14.73
CA ILE A 112 20.58 16.75 14.98
C ILE A 112 19.94 17.29 16.26
N GLU A 113 20.74 17.87 17.14
CA GLU A 113 20.28 18.43 18.41
C GLU A 113 20.65 19.91 18.54
N TRP A 114 19.70 20.71 19.02
CA TRP A 114 19.86 22.12 19.33
C TRP A 114 19.58 22.39 20.80
N THR A 115 20.27 23.38 21.34
CA THR A 115 19.97 23.97 22.64
C THR A 115 19.25 25.30 22.45
N VAL A 116 18.10 25.48 23.08
CA VAL A 116 17.26 26.69 22.91
C VAL A 116 16.87 27.28 24.24
N GLU A 117 16.74 28.61 24.30
CA GLU A 117 16.29 29.32 25.49
C GLU A 117 14.86 29.85 25.28
N ALA A 118 13.90 29.26 25.99
CA ALA A 118 12.50 29.65 25.92
C ALA A 118 12.19 30.77 26.94
N PRO A 119 11.57 31.89 26.51
CA PRO A 119 11.33 33.05 27.38
C PRO A 119 10.27 32.78 28.45
N GLN A 120 9.33 31.89 28.15
CA GLN A 120 8.26 31.45 29.04
C GLN A 120 8.05 29.94 28.88
N GLU A 121 7.58 29.31 29.94
CA GLU A 121 7.08 27.94 29.86
C GLU A 121 5.75 27.92 29.11
N GLY A 122 5.51 26.91 28.27
CA GLY A 122 4.26 26.81 27.51
C GLY A 122 4.31 25.84 26.35
N LEU A 123 3.21 25.82 25.60
CA LEU A 123 2.97 24.97 24.44
C LEU A 123 3.15 25.77 23.14
N TYR A 124 4.21 25.46 22.38
CA TYR A 124 4.59 26.20 21.19
C TYR A 124 4.21 25.43 19.92
N ALA A 125 3.73 26.12 18.88
CA ALA A 125 3.64 25.55 17.54
C ALA A 125 5.02 25.56 16.88
N LEU A 126 5.38 24.46 16.21
CA LEU A 126 6.65 24.33 15.48
C LEU A 126 6.42 24.58 13.99
N THR A 127 7.28 25.40 13.39
CA THR A 127 7.41 25.57 11.94
C THR A 127 8.81 25.15 11.51
N VAL A 128 8.91 24.39 10.43
CA VAL A 128 10.18 23.92 9.86
C VAL A 128 10.33 24.49 8.46
N GLU A 129 11.49 25.09 8.20
CA GLU A 129 11.91 25.48 6.85
C GLU A 129 12.87 24.44 6.29
N TYR A 130 12.49 23.80 5.18
CA TYR A 130 13.22 22.67 4.62
C TYR A 130 13.20 22.66 3.09
N PHE A 131 14.07 21.86 2.51
CA PHE A 131 14.16 21.63 1.07
C PHE A 131 14.37 20.12 0.82
N PRO A 132 13.47 19.44 0.08
CA PRO A 132 13.66 18.04 -0.28
C PRO A 132 14.92 17.81 -1.12
N LEU A 133 15.80 16.90 -0.66
CA LEU A 133 16.94 16.46 -1.47
C LEU A 133 16.54 15.27 -2.35
N LYS A 134 17.36 14.93 -3.35
CA LYS A 134 17.10 13.78 -4.23
C LYS A 134 17.03 12.48 -3.42
N GLY A 135 15.94 11.71 -3.56
CA GLY A 135 15.69 10.47 -2.81
C GLY A 135 14.65 9.55 -3.50
N SER A 136 13.97 8.67 -2.76
CA SER A 136 13.07 7.62 -3.29
C SER A 136 11.61 8.06 -3.47
N TYR A 137 11.38 9.33 -3.81
CA TYR A 137 10.08 9.99 -4.04
C TYR A 137 9.05 9.92 -2.90
N ALA A 138 9.34 9.21 -1.81
CA ALA A 138 8.47 9.13 -0.64
C ALA A 138 8.50 10.45 0.15
N SER A 139 7.50 10.65 1.01
CA SER A 139 7.50 11.80 1.93
C SER A 139 8.62 11.66 2.96
N ILE A 140 9.23 12.80 3.30
CA ILE A 140 10.33 12.87 4.27
C ILE A 140 9.74 12.73 5.67
N ALA A 141 10.31 11.86 6.49
CA ALA A 141 9.84 11.61 7.85
C ALA A 141 10.96 11.93 8.85
N ARG A 142 10.62 12.68 9.89
CA ARG A 142 11.54 13.02 10.99
C ARG A 142 10.83 12.84 12.34
N GLY A 143 11.56 12.46 13.39
CA GLY A 143 11.03 12.55 14.76
C GLY A 143 11.53 13.82 15.44
N ILE A 144 10.82 14.30 16.46
CA ILE A 144 11.24 15.44 17.27
C ILE A 144 11.12 15.08 18.75
N GLN A 145 12.24 15.11 19.45
CA GLN A 145 12.33 14.96 20.88
C GLN A 145 12.53 16.33 21.54
N ILE A 146 11.88 16.52 22.68
CA ILE A 146 12.08 17.67 23.54
C ILE A 146 12.63 17.18 24.87
N ASN A 147 13.78 17.72 25.30
CA ASN A 147 14.44 17.29 26.53
C ASN A 147 14.64 15.76 26.59
N GLU A 148 15.20 15.20 25.51
CA GLU A 148 15.55 13.79 25.31
C GLU A 148 14.38 12.80 25.22
N ARG A 149 13.14 13.29 25.13
CA ARG A 149 11.94 12.42 25.05
C ARG A 149 10.97 12.90 23.97
N TYR A 150 10.26 11.96 23.37
CA TYR A 150 9.08 12.27 22.59
C TYR A 150 7.93 12.65 23.55
N PRO A 151 7.26 13.81 23.37
CA PRO A 151 6.15 14.19 24.24
C PRO A 151 4.89 13.32 24.03
N TYR A 152 4.66 12.86 22.80
CA TYR A 152 3.52 12.05 22.37
C TYR A 152 3.89 11.23 21.13
N GLN A 153 3.04 10.28 20.73
CA GLN A 153 3.31 9.32 19.66
C GLN A 153 3.59 9.99 18.30
N GLU A 154 2.84 11.01 17.92
CA GLU A 154 2.96 11.73 16.64
C GLU A 154 4.27 12.54 16.56
N ALA A 155 4.90 12.82 17.70
CA ALA A 155 6.23 13.42 17.73
C ALA A 155 7.33 12.46 17.24
N GLU A 156 7.09 11.15 17.24
CA GLU A 156 8.01 10.18 16.66
C GLU A 156 8.12 10.34 15.14
N ARG A 157 7.09 10.92 14.50
CA ARG A 157 7.01 11.02 13.04
C ARG A 157 6.22 12.25 12.59
N ILE A 158 6.92 13.31 12.24
CA ILE A 158 6.42 14.45 11.48
C ILE A 158 6.73 14.23 9.99
N ILE A 159 5.83 14.65 9.11
CA ILE A 159 5.99 14.53 7.66
C ILE A 159 6.40 15.88 7.09
N LEU A 160 7.56 15.92 6.41
CA LEU A 160 7.97 17.03 5.56
C LEU A 160 7.63 16.64 4.12
N GLU A 161 6.76 17.43 3.50
CA GLU A 161 6.12 17.09 2.24
C GLU A 161 7.05 17.26 1.03
N ARG A 162 6.90 16.38 0.05
CA ARG A 162 7.38 16.63 -1.31
C ARG A 162 6.23 17.17 -2.14
N LEU A 163 6.53 18.07 -3.06
CA LEU A 163 5.52 18.72 -3.88
C LEU A 163 5.56 18.15 -5.29
N TRP A 164 4.40 17.84 -5.85
CA TRP A 164 4.28 17.18 -7.16
C TRP A 164 3.35 17.94 -8.09
N LYS A 165 3.61 17.83 -9.39
CA LYS A 165 2.71 18.24 -10.47
C LYS A 165 2.82 17.29 -11.65
N ASP A 166 1.85 17.34 -12.55
CA ASP A 166 1.99 16.70 -13.84
C ASP A 166 3.11 17.36 -14.65
N GLY A 167 3.92 16.55 -15.32
CA GLY A 167 5.06 17.00 -16.12
C GLY A 167 4.64 17.75 -17.38
N GLN A 168 3.41 17.55 -17.84
CA GLN A 168 2.84 18.31 -18.95
C GLN A 168 1.31 18.39 -18.88
N TYR A 169 0.77 19.50 -19.39
CA TYR A 169 -0.64 19.71 -19.70
C TYR A 169 -0.74 20.63 -20.93
N PRO A 170 -1.64 20.39 -21.90
CA PRO A 170 -2.58 19.27 -22.01
C PRO A 170 -1.86 17.92 -22.17
N TYR A 171 -2.52 16.82 -21.78
CA TYR A 171 -1.94 15.48 -21.86
C TYR A 171 -1.76 15.02 -23.30
N GLU A 172 -0.65 14.30 -23.55
CA GLU A 172 -0.41 13.59 -24.80
C GLU A 172 -1.53 12.61 -25.10
N ARG A 173 -1.74 12.32 -26.39
CA ARG A 173 -2.70 11.31 -26.83
C ARG A 173 -2.02 10.26 -27.68
N ASN A 174 -2.39 8.99 -27.47
CA ASN A 174 -1.90 7.89 -28.31
C ASN A 174 -2.63 7.86 -29.66
N GLY A 175 -2.28 6.88 -30.52
CA GLY A 175 -2.89 6.72 -31.85
C GLY A 175 -4.42 6.51 -31.85
N LEU A 176 -5.02 6.10 -30.73
CA LEU A 176 -6.48 5.97 -30.55
C LEU A 176 -7.14 7.29 -30.10
N GLY A 177 -6.35 8.32 -29.84
CA GLY A 177 -6.81 9.59 -29.28
C GLY A 177 -7.11 9.54 -27.78
N ASN A 178 -6.72 8.46 -27.08
CA ASN A 178 -6.78 8.34 -25.62
C ASN A 178 -5.64 9.14 -25.01
N GLU A 179 -5.92 9.85 -23.92
CA GLU A 179 -4.89 10.56 -23.17
C GLU A 179 -3.95 9.57 -22.49
N ILE A 180 -2.66 9.90 -22.50
CA ILE A 180 -1.61 9.16 -21.84
C ILE A 180 -1.24 9.89 -20.56
N ARG A 181 -1.19 9.14 -19.45
CA ARG A 181 -0.85 9.70 -18.14
C ARG A 181 0.52 10.41 -18.20
N PRO A 182 0.63 11.64 -17.68
CA PRO A 182 1.88 12.40 -17.70
C PRO A 182 2.85 11.90 -16.62
N VAL A 183 4.16 12.04 -16.89
CA VAL A 183 5.23 11.83 -15.89
C VAL A 183 5.00 12.80 -14.74
N GLN A 184 5.13 12.36 -13.50
CA GLN A 184 5.07 13.28 -12.37
C GLN A 184 6.39 14.02 -12.21
N THR A 185 6.32 15.33 -12.02
CA THR A 185 7.49 16.18 -11.80
C THR A 185 7.48 16.70 -10.37
N GLU A 186 8.59 16.51 -9.66
CA GLU A 186 8.78 17.10 -8.34
C GLU A 186 8.98 18.62 -8.45
N ILE A 187 8.25 19.39 -7.65
CA ILE A 187 8.46 20.83 -7.50
C ILE A 187 9.48 21.04 -6.38
N THR A 188 10.75 21.11 -6.76
CA THR A 188 11.84 21.32 -5.80
C THR A 188 11.96 22.81 -5.44
N LYS A 189 11.50 23.19 -4.25
CA LYS A 189 11.64 24.54 -3.68
C LYS A 189 11.81 24.49 -2.16
N TRP A 190 12.26 25.60 -1.58
CA TRP A 190 12.18 25.79 -0.14
C TRP A 190 10.72 25.83 0.30
N SER A 191 10.40 25.04 1.31
CA SER A 191 9.06 24.91 1.88
C SER A 191 9.09 25.34 3.35
N THR A 192 8.02 26.00 3.78
CA THR A 192 7.77 26.34 5.17
C THR A 192 6.54 25.58 5.62
N LEU A 193 6.71 24.65 6.56
CA LEU A 193 5.63 23.81 7.06
C LEU A 193 5.42 24.07 8.55
N GLN A 194 4.18 24.38 8.93
CA GLN A 194 3.76 24.31 10.32
C GLN A 194 3.42 22.85 10.64
N VAL A 195 4.08 22.28 11.64
CA VAL A 195 3.97 20.85 11.95
C VAL A 195 2.55 20.54 12.42
N VAL A 196 1.86 19.71 11.65
CA VAL A 196 0.48 19.27 11.84
C VAL A 196 0.37 17.80 11.45
N ASP A 197 -0.55 17.08 12.09
CA ASP A 197 -0.92 15.73 11.68
C ASP A 197 -2.44 15.65 11.59
N TYR A 198 -2.95 15.81 10.36
CA TYR A 198 -4.38 15.80 10.06
C TYR A 198 -5.08 14.47 10.34
N ALA A 199 -4.33 13.42 10.69
CA ALA A 199 -4.92 12.19 11.20
C ALA A 199 -5.48 12.38 12.62
N VAL A 200 -4.92 13.30 13.42
CA VAL A 200 -5.27 13.50 14.84
C VAL A 200 -5.63 14.94 15.22
N SER A 201 -5.17 15.93 14.46
CA SER A 201 -5.38 17.35 14.72
C SER A 201 -5.29 18.16 13.44
N SER A 202 -6.29 19.00 13.17
CA SER A 202 -6.26 19.95 12.05
C SER A 202 -5.62 21.28 12.40
N GLU A 203 -5.35 21.47 13.68
CA GLU A 203 -4.50 22.53 14.19
C GLU A 203 -3.06 22.03 14.39
N PRO A 204 -2.07 22.92 14.37
CA PRO A 204 -0.68 22.57 14.59
C PRO A 204 -0.45 21.76 15.86
N LEU A 205 0.44 20.77 15.77
CA LEU A 205 0.90 20.02 16.93
C LEU A 205 1.70 20.95 17.85
N LEU A 206 1.37 20.91 19.14
CA LEU A 206 2.00 21.75 20.14
C LEU A 206 3.13 21.05 20.88
N TRP A 207 4.17 21.81 21.22
CA TRP A 207 5.43 21.31 21.77
C TRP A 207 5.71 21.94 23.15
N PRO A 208 5.95 21.13 24.19
CA PRO A 208 6.15 21.65 25.55
C PRO A 208 7.57 22.17 25.74
N LEU A 209 7.75 23.48 25.97
CA LEU A 209 9.05 24.04 26.33
C LEU A 209 9.01 24.59 27.77
N LYS A 210 10.04 24.26 28.56
CA LYS A 210 10.22 24.83 29.90
C LYS A 210 10.84 26.22 29.80
N LYS A 211 10.57 27.11 30.76
CA LYS A 211 11.30 28.39 30.81
C LYS A 211 12.81 28.16 30.95
N GLY A 212 13.61 28.86 30.15
CA GLY A 212 15.07 28.71 30.12
C GLY A 212 15.53 27.66 29.10
N LYS A 213 16.61 26.94 29.42
CA LYS A 213 17.29 26.03 28.49
C LYS A 213 16.48 24.74 28.24
N ASN A 214 16.23 24.41 26.99
CA ASN A 214 15.66 23.15 26.52
C ASN A 214 16.57 22.53 25.44
N THR A 215 16.50 21.21 25.29
CA THR A 215 17.09 20.51 24.13
C THR A 215 16.00 20.10 23.15
N ILE A 216 16.26 20.32 21.86
CA ILE A 216 15.40 19.92 20.75
C ILE A 216 16.23 18.97 19.89
N ARG A 217 15.80 17.73 19.71
CA ARG A 217 16.50 16.77 18.87
C ARG A 217 15.59 16.29 17.75
N MET A 218 15.99 16.53 16.51
CA MET A 218 15.34 15.96 15.33
C MET A 218 16.03 14.64 14.98
N THR A 219 15.27 13.56 14.91
CA THR A 219 15.76 12.20 14.62
C THR A 219 15.44 11.80 13.18
N GLY A 220 16.29 10.93 12.62
CA GLY A 220 16.12 10.37 11.30
C GLY A 220 14.89 9.49 11.22
N GLY A 221 14.38 9.30 10.01
CA GLY A 221 13.25 8.43 9.74
C GLY A 221 13.28 7.94 8.30
N ARG A 222 13.02 8.83 7.34
CA ARG A 222 12.97 8.49 5.91
C ARG A 222 13.34 9.68 5.03
N GLU A 223 14.00 9.41 3.90
CA GLU A 223 14.42 10.37 2.86
C GLU A 223 15.45 11.43 3.29
N PRO A 224 16.31 11.91 2.37
CA PRO A 224 17.22 13.01 2.62
C PRO A 224 16.52 14.38 2.54
N VAL A 225 17.01 15.35 3.31
CA VAL A 225 16.44 16.70 3.41
C VAL A 225 17.50 17.74 3.74
N ALA A 226 17.35 18.97 3.26
CA ALA A 226 18.10 20.11 3.76
C ALA A 226 17.22 20.93 4.71
N LEU A 227 17.77 21.34 5.85
CA LEU A 227 17.08 22.13 6.87
C LEU A 227 17.69 23.54 6.93
N ALA A 228 16.83 24.56 6.93
CA ALA A 228 17.23 25.95 7.11
C ALA A 228 16.97 26.41 8.55
N SER A 229 15.73 26.29 9.03
CA SER A 229 15.39 26.79 10.36
C SER A 229 14.23 26.04 11.02
N LEU A 230 14.22 26.08 12.35
CA LEU A 230 13.11 25.65 13.20
C LEU A 230 12.59 26.88 13.96
N ILE A 231 11.29 27.10 13.93
CA ILE A 231 10.65 28.27 14.53
C ILE A 231 9.56 27.79 15.50
N PHE A 232 9.75 28.05 16.79
CA PHE A 232 8.73 27.84 17.80
C PHE A 232 8.00 29.16 18.08
N ALA A 233 6.68 29.18 17.97
CA ALA A 233 5.87 30.36 18.22
C ALA A 233 4.64 30.03 19.08
N ALA A 234 4.07 31.06 19.70
CA ALA A 234 2.76 30.90 20.35
C ALA A 234 1.71 30.45 19.32
N PRO A 235 0.81 29.51 19.66
CA PRO A 235 -0.25 29.08 18.76
C PRO A 235 -1.15 30.25 18.36
N GLN A 236 -1.51 30.32 17.08
CA GLN A 236 -2.38 31.38 16.58
C GLN A 236 -3.84 30.97 16.73
N ARG A 237 -4.67 31.88 17.23
CA ARG A 237 -6.11 31.66 17.29
C ARG A 237 -6.74 31.93 15.93
N ILE A 238 -7.38 30.92 15.36
CA ILE A 238 -8.15 31.05 14.12
C ILE A 238 -9.49 31.74 14.45
N PRO A 239 -9.88 32.82 13.74
CA PRO A 239 -11.13 33.53 14.00
C PRO A 239 -12.36 32.69 13.65
N SER A 240 -13.52 33.03 14.22
CA SER A 240 -14.80 32.49 13.72
C SER A 240 -15.17 33.14 12.39
N TYR A 241 -16.04 32.51 11.58
CA TYR A 241 -16.55 33.12 10.36
C TYR A 241 -17.16 34.51 10.61
N ALA A 242 -17.90 34.67 11.71
CA ALA A 242 -18.47 35.95 12.11
C ALA A 242 -17.39 37.02 12.37
N ASP A 243 -16.32 36.66 13.06
CA ASP A 243 -15.18 37.56 13.32
C ASP A 243 -14.40 37.87 12.02
N TYR A 244 -14.26 36.88 11.12
CA TYR A 244 -13.62 37.05 9.82
C TYR A 244 -14.38 38.05 8.93
N VAL A 245 -15.71 37.94 8.86
CA VAL A 245 -16.54 38.89 8.12
C VAL A 245 -16.47 40.29 8.75
N ALA A 246 -16.47 40.38 10.09
CA ALA A 246 -16.33 41.64 10.81
C ALA A 246 -14.96 42.30 10.62
N ALA A 247 -13.89 41.50 10.44
CA ALA A 247 -12.54 42.02 10.20
C ALA A 247 -12.35 42.55 8.77
N ASN A 248 -13.11 42.04 7.79
CA ASN A 248 -12.98 42.35 6.37
C ASN A 248 -14.12 43.24 5.83
N SER A 249 -14.79 44.03 6.69
CA SER A 249 -16.02 44.78 6.37
C SER A 249 -15.85 46.00 5.44
N THR A 250 -14.87 46.00 4.55
CA THR A 250 -14.64 47.10 3.61
C THR A 250 -15.65 46.99 2.45
N PRO A 251 -16.44 48.03 2.13
CA PRO A 251 -17.41 47.95 1.05
C PRO A 251 -16.70 48.10 -0.30
N ALA A 252 -16.34 46.98 -0.90
CA ALA A 252 -16.25 46.87 -2.34
C ALA A 252 -17.47 46.06 -2.79
N GLU A 253 -18.62 46.73 -2.95
CA GLU A 253 -19.66 46.17 -3.80
C GLU A 253 -19.06 46.11 -5.21
N LEU A 254 -18.73 44.89 -5.65
CA LEU A 254 -18.33 44.66 -7.04
C LEU A 254 -19.50 45.14 -7.92
N PRO A 255 -19.25 46.00 -8.91
CA PRO A 255 -20.31 46.66 -9.67
C PRO A 255 -21.04 45.67 -10.58
N GLY A 256 -22.06 44.98 -10.07
CA GLY A 256 -23.04 44.20 -10.85
C GLY A 256 -22.43 43.26 -11.90
N SER A 257 -21.21 42.77 -11.69
CA SER A 257 -20.52 41.86 -12.58
C SER A 257 -21.00 40.44 -12.34
N SER A 258 -21.36 39.73 -13.40
CA SER A 258 -21.69 38.30 -13.36
C SER A 258 -20.43 37.44 -13.53
N TRP A 259 -19.30 37.85 -12.94
CA TRP A 259 -18.03 37.18 -13.17
C TRP A 259 -17.94 35.87 -12.40
N TYR A 260 -17.49 34.84 -13.11
CA TYR A 260 -17.03 33.59 -12.53
C TYR A 260 -15.91 32.99 -13.40
N THR A 261 -15.12 32.12 -12.79
CA THR A 261 -14.17 31.27 -13.50
C THR A 261 -14.34 29.82 -13.05
N VAL A 262 -14.17 28.89 -14.00
CA VAL A 262 -14.14 27.45 -13.73
C VAL A 262 -12.68 27.01 -13.76
N ILE A 263 -12.29 26.21 -12.78
CA ILE A 263 -10.95 25.63 -12.65
C ILE A 263 -11.12 24.12 -12.71
N GLU A 264 -10.70 23.51 -13.81
CA GLU A 264 -10.75 22.06 -13.98
C GLU A 264 -9.91 21.38 -12.89
N ALA A 265 -10.43 20.33 -12.27
CA ALA A 265 -9.79 19.75 -11.10
C ALA A 265 -8.46 19.07 -11.43
N GLU A 266 -8.31 18.53 -12.64
CA GLU A 266 -7.03 18.00 -13.14
C GLU A 266 -5.98 19.10 -13.41
N GLN A 267 -6.38 20.37 -13.49
CA GLN A 267 -5.46 21.51 -13.64
C GLN A 267 -5.03 22.08 -12.29
N TYR A 268 -4.50 21.21 -11.42
CA TYR A 268 -3.95 21.61 -10.13
C TYR A 268 -2.54 22.21 -10.26
N ALA A 269 -2.19 23.11 -9.34
CA ALA A 269 -0.88 23.75 -9.28
C ALA A 269 0.16 22.86 -8.59
N ALA A 270 -0.25 22.15 -7.53
CA ALA A 270 0.58 21.21 -6.80
C ALA A 270 -0.27 20.19 -6.02
N LYS A 271 0.35 19.07 -5.65
CA LYS A 271 -0.22 18.06 -4.74
C LYS A 271 0.85 17.48 -3.81
N SER A 272 0.41 16.90 -2.70
CA SER A 272 1.29 16.33 -1.65
C SER A 272 1.92 14.98 -2.01
N ALA A 273 1.29 14.20 -2.90
CA ALA A 273 1.68 12.82 -3.17
C ALA A 273 1.45 12.40 -4.63
N ILE A 274 2.35 11.57 -5.16
CA ILE A 274 2.22 10.94 -6.50
C ILE A 274 0.97 10.05 -6.58
N GLY A 275 0.61 9.39 -5.47
CA GLY A 275 -0.55 8.50 -5.40
C GLY A 275 -1.89 9.18 -5.68
N ILE A 276 -1.95 10.51 -5.56
CA ILE A 276 -3.11 11.31 -5.96
C ILE A 276 -3.13 11.41 -7.47
N GLN A 277 -4.00 10.64 -8.11
CA GLN A 277 -4.04 10.48 -9.55
C GLN A 277 -5.32 11.03 -10.15
N THR A 278 -5.20 11.54 -11.37
CA THR A 278 -6.33 11.87 -12.23
C THR A 278 -6.99 10.58 -12.73
N GLN A 279 -8.31 10.64 -12.88
CA GLN A 279 -9.18 9.56 -13.29
C GLN A 279 -10.02 9.97 -14.49
N SER A 280 -10.52 8.97 -15.21
CA SER A 280 -11.44 9.18 -16.32
C SER A 280 -12.84 8.78 -15.91
N LEU A 281 -13.77 9.74 -15.94
CA LEU A 281 -15.17 9.52 -15.67
C LEU A 281 -16.00 9.88 -16.91
N ALA A 282 -16.86 8.97 -17.34
CA ALA A 282 -17.73 9.18 -18.50
C ALA A 282 -19.18 9.31 -18.05
N GLU A 283 -19.63 10.55 -17.86
CA GLU A 283 -21.01 10.89 -17.53
C GLU A 283 -21.43 12.24 -18.16
N PRO A 284 -22.74 12.55 -18.26
CA PRO A 284 -23.17 13.83 -18.82
C PRO A 284 -22.68 15.00 -17.96
N TYR A 285 -22.28 16.08 -18.64
CA TYR A 285 -21.79 17.33 -18.04
C TYR A 285 -20.52 17.22 -17.20
N ILE A 286 -19.75 16.12 -17.32
CA ILE A 286 -18.36 16.05 -16.83
C ILE A 286 -17.46 16.93 -17.70
N SER A 287 -16.42 17.54 -17.11
CA SER A 287 -15.50 18.40 -17.86
C SER A 287 -14.05 17.97 -17.65
N PRO A 288 -13.27 17.72 -18.71
CA PRO A 288 -13.69 17.61 -20.12
C PRO A 288 -14.52 16.33 -20.42
N ASP A 289 -15.47 16.41 -21.37
CA ASP A 289 -16.22 15.21 -21.83
C ASP A 289 -15.30 14.22 -22.56
N PRO A 290 -15.19 12.96 -22.11
CA PRO A 290 -14.33 11.96 -22.72
C PRO A 290 -14.73 11.60 -24.15
N LYS A 291 -15.99 11.82 -24.54
CA LYS A 291 -16.53 11.52 -25.88
C LYS A 291 -16.25 10.07 -26.34
N GLY A 292 -16.25 9.14 -25.39
CA GLY A 292 -15.97 7.72 -25.59
C GLY A 292 -14.49 7.34 -25.52
N ARG A 293 -13.57 8.29 -25.37
CA ARG A 293 -12.13 8.04 -25.22
C ARG A 293 -11.72 8.06 -23.75
N LEU A 294 -10.51 7.58 -23.46
CA LEU A 294 -9.89 7.82 -22.16
C LEU A 294 -9.45 9.30 -22.10
N VAL A 295 -10.05 10.06 -21.18
CA VAL A 295 -9.71 11.47 -20.89
C VAL A 295 -9.66 11.62 -19.37
N TYR A 296 -8.56 12.14 -18.85
CA TYR A 296 -8.33 12.28 -17.41
C TYR A 296 -8.94 13.60 -16.91
N ASN A 297 -10.24 13.57 -16.63
CA ASN A 297 -11.11 14.74 -16.38
C ASN A 297 -11.55 14.91 -14.93
N THR A 298 -11.09 14.05 -14.03
CA THR A 298 -11.40 14.15 -12.60
C THR A 298 -10.15 13.83 -11.79
N ILE A 299 -10.13 14.25 -10.53
CA ILE A 299 -9.04 13.92 -9.60
C ILE A 299 -9.57 13.47 -8.25
N GLY A 300 -8.88 12.51 -7.63
CA GLY A 300 -9.17 12.07 -6.26
C GLY A 300 -9.86 10.72 -6.19
N GLY A 301 -11.02 10.63 -5.54
CA GLY A 301 -11.71 9.37 -5.20
C GLY A 301 -10.86 8.52 -4.24
N GLU A 302 -10.77 7.21 -4.49
CA GLU A 302 -9.89 6.32 -3.73
C GLU A 302 -8.39 6.67 -3.86
N ARG A 303 -8.03 7.51 -4.83
CA ARG A 303 -6.66 8.00 -5.01
C ARG A 303 -6.35 9.24 -4.15
N TRP A 304 -7.35 9.84 -3.49
CA TRP A 304 -7.16 10.96 -2.55
C TRP A 304 -7.99 10.73 -1.28
N GLN A 305 -7.43 9.96 -0.35
CA GLN A 305 -8.16 9.48 0.83
C GLN A 305 -7.34 9.44 2.13
N GLN A 306 -6.02 9.63 2.09
CA GLN A 306 -5.19 9.59 3.29
C GLN A 306 -5.23 10.95 4.00
N ALA A 307 -5.34 10.96 5.32
CA ALA A 307 -5.28 12.21 6.07
C ALA A 307 -3.93 12.91 5.84
N GLY A 308 -3.97 14.23 5.63
CA GLY A 308 -2.82 15.05 5.28
C GLY A 308 -2.54 15.15 3.78
N ASP A 309 -3.09 14.26 2.95
CA ASP A 309 -2.98 14.42 1.49
C ASP A 309 -3.76 15.63 1.02
N TRP A 310 -3.18 16.41 0.11
CA TRP A 310 -3.79 17.64 -0.37
C TRP A 310 -3.54 17.91 -1.85
N ILE A 311 -4.46 18.70 -2.42
CA ILE A 311 -4.37 19.25 -3.77
C ILE A 311 -4.56 20.77 -3.66
N GLU A 312 -3.77 21.52 -4.43
CA GLU A 312 -3.80 22.98 -4.48
C GLU A 312 -4.03 23.46 -5.90
N TRP A 313 -4.97 24.40 -6.05
CA TRP A 313 -5.30 25.07 -7.31
C TRP A 313 -4.95 26.54 -7.23
N ALA A 314 -4.43 27.07 -8.33
CA ALA A 314 -4.18 28.49 -8.49
C ALA A 314 -5.29 29.13 -9.35
N PHE A 315 -5.71 30.34 -8.99
CA PHE A 315 -6.70 31.10 -9.75
C PHE A 315 -6.48 32.60 -9.59
N THR A 316 -7.00 33.38 -10.53
CA THR A 316 -6.86 34.84 -10.52
C THR A 316 -8.24 35.48 -10.45
N VAL A 317 -8.42 36.45 -9.56
CA VAL A 317 -9.65 37.25 -9.48
C VAL A 317 -9.44 38.66 -10.05
N PRO A 318 -10.44 39.22 -10.75
CA PRO A 318 -10.28 40.47 -11.51
C PRO A 318 -10.33 41.73 -10.64
N SER A 319 -10.79 41.64 -9.41
CA SER A 319 -10.97 42.79 -8.51
C SER A 319 -11.09 42.35 -7.06
N SER A 320 -10.61 43.16 -6.13
CA SER A 320 -10.77 42.87 -4.70
C SER A 320 -12.26 42.91 -4.29
N GLY A 321 -12.73 41.90 -3.56
CA GLY A 321 -14.13 41.82 -3.14
C GLY A 321 -14.53 40.51 -2.47
N TRP A 322 -15.84 40.31 -2.31
CA TRP A 322 -16.43 39.11 -1.72
C TRP A 322 -16.80 38.09 -2.80
N TYR A 323 -16.24 36.89 -2.67
CA TYR A 323 -16.44 35.79 -3.59
C TYR A 323 -17.06 34.58 -2.89
N VAL A 324 -17.67 33.72 -3.69
CA VAL A 324 -18.11 32.38 -3.31
C VAL A 324 -17.30 31.36 -4.10
N ILE A 325 -16.93 30.27 -3.44
CA ILE A 325 -16.22 29.15 -4.07
C ILE A 325 -17.16 27.95 -4.05
N ASP A 326 -17.54 27.47 -5.24
CA ASP A 326 -18.28 26.22 -5.43
C ASP A 326 -17.38 25.08 -5.87
N MET A 327 -17.84 23.87 -5.59
CA MET A 327 -17.15 22.63 -5.88
C MET A 327 -18.09 21.64 -6.56
N LYS A 328 -17.68 21.08 -7.70
CA LYS A 328 -18.37 19.93 -8.29
C LYS A 328 -17.66 18.64 -7.88
N TYR A 329 -18.29 17.88 -6.98
CA TYR A 329 -17.67 16.72 -6.36
C TYR A 329 -18.61 15.52 -6.25
N LEU A 330 -18.02 14.35 -5.99
CA LEU A 330 -18.71 13.10 -5.65
C LEU A 330 -18.07 12.51 -4.39
N GLN A 331 -18.91 12.32 -3.38
CA GLN A 331 -18.61 11.53 -2.18
C GLN A 331 -19.55 10.32 -2.19
N ALA A 332 -19.16 9.26 -2.90
CA ALA A 332 -19.90 7.99 -2.94
C ALA A 332 -19.09 6.84 -2.32
N TYR A 333 -18.04 7.19 -1.59
CA TYR A 333 -17.07 6.27 -1.00
C TYR A 333 -17.43 6.03 0.47
N ASN A 334 -17.13 4.85 1.00
CA ASN A 334 -17.42 4.48 2.41
C ASN A 334 -18.91 4.55 2.80
N GLY A 335 -19.80 4.25 1.85
CA GLY A 335 -21.24 4.12 2.10
C GLY A 335 -21.91 5.46 2.36
N LYS A 336 -22.30 5.70 3.61
CA LYS A 336 -23.02 6.92 4.05
C LYS A 336 -22.16 7.85 4.91
N ALA A 337 -20.85 7.60 5.01
CA ALA A 337 -19.96 8.39 5.83
C ALA A 337 -19.70 9.76 5.19
N ALA A 338 -19.70 10.82 6.00
CA ALA A 338 -19.18 12.11 5.57
C ALA A 338 -17.65 12.06 5.55
N VAL A 339 -17.04 12.88 4.69
CA VAL A 339 -15.58 13.11 4.70
C VAL A 339 -15.31 14.57 5.04
N TYR A 340 -14.13 14.84 5.59
CA TYR A 340 -13.78 16.17 6.06
C TYR A 340 -12.59 16.73 5.29
N ARG A 341 -12.58 18.04 5.14
CA ARG A 341 -11.48 18.80 4.53
C ARG A 341 -11.08 19.98 5.39
N THR A 342 -9.78 20.14 5.60
CA THR A 342 -9.23 21.44 6.01
C THR A 342 -9.06 22.30 4.75
N VAL A 343 -9.65 23.49 4.74
CA VAL A 343 -9.61 24.41 3.59
C VAL A 343 -8.65 25.56 3.88
N LEU A 344 -7.62 25.69 3.04
CA LEU A 344 -6.64 26.77 3.09
C LEU A 344 -6.84 27.70 1.90
N LEU A 345 -6.78 28.99 2.16
CA LEU A 345 -6.71 30.05 1.17
C LEU A 345 -5.39 30.80 1.41
N ASP A 346 -4.56 30.90 0.37
CA ASP A 346 -3.23 31.52 0.42
C ASP A 346 -2.37 31.03 1.60
N GLY A 347 -2.42 29.71 1.83
CA GLY A 347 -1.65 29.02 2.87
C GLY A 347 -2.19 29.16 4.30
N LYS A 348 -3.40 29.70 4.49
CA LYS A 348 -4.01 29.88 5.84
C LYS A 348 -5.44 29.38 5.87
N VAL A 349 -5.86 28.86 7.02
CA VAL A 349 -7.28 28.61 7.30
C VAL A 349 -7.97 29.95 7.57
N PRO A 350 -8.92 30.42 6.74
CA PRO A 350 -9.51 31.76 6.89
C PRO A 350 -10.28 31.94 8.20
N PHE A 351 -11.04 30.91 8.58
CA PHE A 351 -11.85 30.86 9.80
C PHE A 351 -12.08 29.41 10.23
N ARG A 352 -12.36 29.20 11.52
CA ARG A 352 -12.32 27.88 12.19
C ARG A 352 -13.31 26.86 11.61
N GLU A 353 -14.43 27.30 11.05
CA GLU A 353 -15.44 26.43 10.44
C GLU A 353 -14.89 25.67 9.21
N LEU A 354 -13.72 26.07 8.70
CA LEU A 354 -13.00 25.40 7.61
C LEU A 354 -11.90 24.43 8.07
N LEU A 355 -11.72 24.22 9.38
CA LEU A 355 -10.75 23.24 9.88
C LEU A 355 -11.16 21.80 9.54
N HIS A 356 -12.45 21.47 9.68
CA HIS A 356 -13.01 20.14 9.41
C HIS A 356 -14.29 20.26 8.58
N TYR A 357 -14.20 20.89 7.40
CA TYR A 357 -15.37 21.14 6.57
C TYR A 357 -15.99 19.82 6.11
N ALA A 358 -17.24 19.56 6.51
CA ALA A 358 -17.93 18.31 6.26
C ALA A 358 -18.50 18.26 4.83
N LEU A 359 -18.23 17.15 4.13
CA LEU A 359 -18.75 16.82 2.82
C LEU A 359 -19.57 15.54 2.95
N PRO A 360 -20.91 15.64 3.02
CA PRO A 360 -21.77 14.50 3.25
C PRO A 360 -21.84 13.57 2.03
N ALA A 361 -22.17 12.31 2.29
CA ALA A 361 -22.32 11.29 1.25
C ALA A 361 -23.46 11.59 0.28
N GLN A 362 -23.22 11.29 -1.00
CA GLN A 362 -24.14 11.50 -2.10
C GLN A 362 -23.94 10.47 -3.21
N THR A 363 -25.01 10.13 -3.91
CA THR A 363 -24.97 9.11 -4.97
C THR A 363 -24.52 9.65 -6.32
N ASP A 364 -24.58 10.96 -6.51
CA ASP A 364 -24.35 11.64 -7.78
C ASP A 364 -23.40 12.83 -7.60
N MET A 365 -22.74 13.27 -8.68
CA MET A 365 -22.00 14.54 -8.68
C MET A 365 -22.95 15.69 -8.33
N THR A 366 -22.50 16.58 -7.45
CA THR A 366 -23.24 17.81 -7.10
C THR A 366 -22.31 19.01 -7.16
N ILE A 367 -22.89 20.18 -7.50
CA ILE A 367 -22.22 21.47 -7.44
C ILE A 367 -22.73 22.19 -6.20
N LYS A 368 -21.85 22.50 -5.25
CA LYS A 368 -22.22 23.17 -4.00
C LYS A 368 -21.16 24.19 -3.56
N PRO A 369 -21.55 25.36 -3.04
CA PRO A 369 -20.63 26.26 -2.36
C PRO A 369 -20.10 25.66 -1.06
N PHE A 370 -18.95 26.15 -0.59
CA PHE A 370 -18.68 26.09 0.85
C PHE A 370 -19.78 26.86 1.58
N MET A 371 -20.47 26.20 2.49
CA MET A 371 -21.67 26.73 3.16
C MET A 371 -21.76 26.27 4.61
N ASP A 372 -22.50 27.02 5.42
CA ASP A 372 -22.84 26.63 6.79
C ASP A 372 -23.91 25.51 6.84
N ASP A 373 -24.20 25.02 8.04
CA ASP A 373 -25.20 23.96 8.27
C ASP A 373 -26.64 24.38 7.93
N LEU A 374 -26.89 25.68 7.73
CA LEU A 374 -28.17 26.23 7.28
C LEU A 374 -28.25 26.36 5.75
N GLY A 375 -27.18 25.97 5.03
CA GLY A 375 -27.07 26.06 3.59
C GLY A 375 -26.74 27.46 3.06
N GLN A 376 -26.27 28.38 3.91
CA GLN A 376 -25.83 29.71 3.49
C GLN A 376 -24.37 29.66 3.02
N PRO A 377 -24.06 30.12 1.79
CA PRO A 377 -22.68 30.15 1.30
C PRO A 377 -21.77 31.03 2.17
N TYR A 378 -20.57 30.52 2.45
CA TYR A 378 -19.49 31.31 3.01
C TYR A 378 -18.97 32.30 1.98
N LEU A 379 -18.66 33.51 2.45
CA LEU A 379 -18.05 34.56 1.65
C LEU A 379 -16.56 34.64 1.95
N PHE A 380 -15.75 34.74 0.90
CA PHE A 380 -14.29 34.87 0.96
C PHE A 380 -13.88 36.25 0.45
N TRP A 381 -13.16 37.00 1.28
CA TRP A 381 -12.54 38.25 0.85
C TRP A 381 -11.25 37.92 0.09
N LEU A 382 -11.17 38.35 -1.16
CA LEU A 382 -10.02 38.17 -2.05
C LEU A 382 -9.51 39.54 -2.52
N GLU A 383 -8.20 39.65 -2.69
CA GLU A 383 -7.57 40.84 -3.28
C GLU A 383 -7.48 40.67 -4.81
N GLU A 384 -7.39 41.75 -5.59
CA GLU A 384 -7.14 41.63 -7.03
C GLU A 384 -5.80 40.89 -7.28
N GLY A 385 -5.84 39.81 -8.06
CA GLY A 385 -4.65 39.05 -8.42
C GLY A 385 -4.76 37.54 -8.18
N ASP A 386 -3.60 36.90 -8.01
CA ASP A 386 -3.46 35.45 -7.93
C ASP A 386 -3.66 34.94 -6.50
N HIS A 387 -4.40 33.85 -6.39
CA HIS A 387 -4.74 33.17 -5.15
C HIS A 387 -4.54 31.66 -5.26
N GLN A 388 -4.43 31.01 -4.11
CA GLN A 388 -4.31 29.57 -3.99
C GLN A 388 -5.38 29.00 -3.07
N LEU A 389 -6.13 28.01 -3.57
CA LEU A 389 -7.05 27.20 -2.77
C LEU A 389 -6.42 25.82 -2.58
N ARG A 390 -6.28 25.39 -1.33
CA ARG A 390 -5.82 24.05 -0.99
C ARG A 390 -6.87 23.32 -0.15
N LEU A 391 -7.15 22.09 -0.55
CA LEU A 391 -8.01 21.18 0.20
C LEU A 391 -7.15 20.05 0.75
N ILE A 392 -7.23 19.82 2.06
CA ILE A 392 -6.45 18.79 2.76
C ILE A 392 -7.42 17.75 3.31
N ALA A 393 -7.16 16.47 3.04
CA ALA A 393 -7.91 15.37 3.62
C ALA A 393 -7.70 15.33 5.14
N ASP A 394 -8.79 15.30 5.90
CA ASP A 394 -8.78 15.48 7.34
C ASP A 394 -9.58 14.37 8.02
N SER A 395 -8.97 13.66 8.98
CA SER A 395 -9.65 12.65 9.77
C SER A 395 -9.59 12.92 11.27
N ALA A 396 -9.23 14.13 11.70
CA ALA A 396 -9.02 14.47 13.10
C ALA A 396 -10.30 14.32 13.95
N LEU A 397 -11.49 14.56 13.37
CA LEU A 397 -12.77 14.28 14.04
C LEU A 397 -13.03 12.78 14.24
N ILE A 398 -12.46 11.93 13.38
CA ILE A 398 -12.62 10.47 13.44
C ILE A 398 -11.57 9.82 14.36
N ALA A 399 -10.40 10.45 14.51
CA ALA A 399 -9.28 9.97 15.34
C ALA A 399 -9.69 9.50 16.75
N PRO A 400 -10.53 10.23 17.52
CA PRO A 400 -11.01 9.80 18.82
C PRO A 400 -11.68 8.41 18.81
N ALA A 401 -12.53 8.17 17.81
CA ALA A 401 -13.28 6.92 17.65
C ALA A 401 -12.33 5.76 17.30
N VAL A 402 -11.40 6.00 16.37
CA VAL A 402 -10.42 5.00 15.94
C VAL A 402 -9.47 4.65 17.07
N GLN A 403 -8.97 5.63 17.81
CA GLN A 403 -8.10 5.37 18.95
C GLN A 403 -8.82 4.55 20.02
N SER A 404 -10.07 4.89 20.36
CA SER A 404 -10.83 4.11 21.32
C SER A 404 -11.18 2.70 20.82
N LEU A 405 -11.28 2.47 19.50
CA LEU A 405 -11.39 1.10 18.96
C LEU A 405 -10.09 0.32 19.13
N ARG A 406 -8.93 0.94 18.89
CA ARG A 406 -7.62 0.32 19.13
C ARG A 406 -7.44 -0.03 20.61
N ASP A 407 -7.88 0.85 21.51
CA ASP A 407 -7.88 0.59 22.95
C ASP A 407 -8.84 -0.57 23.29
N ALA A 408 -10.03 -0.63 22.70
CA ALA A 408 -10.98 -1.74 22.88
C ALA A 408 -10.39 -3.09 22.42
N LEU A 409 -9.70 -3.09 21.29
CA LEU A 409 -8.99 -4.26 20.77
C LEU A 409 -7.88 -4.72 21.73
N THR A 410 -7.12 -3.77 22.27
CA THR A 410 -6.06 -4.05 23.26
C THR A 410 -6.65 -4.66 24.53
N ASP A 411 -7.70 -4.05 25.08
CA ASP A 411 -8.41 -4.57 26.26
C ASP A 411 -8.97 -5.98 25.98
N LEU A 412 -9.53 -6.21 24.78
CA LEU A 412 -10.06 -7.50 24.35
C LEU A 412 -8.96 -8.58 24.24
N SER A 413 -7.79 -8.23 23.68
CA SER A 413 -6.63 -9.13 23.62
C SER A 413 -6.10 -9.49 25.00
N VAL A 414 -6.11 -8.55 25.96
CA VAL A 414 -5.72 -8.84 27.37
C VAL A 414 -6.69 -9.83 27.99
N VAL A 415 -8.00 -9.63 27.83
CA VAL A 415 -9.03 -10.55 28.33
C VAL A 415 -8.85 -11.94 27.73
N GLU A 416 -8.67 -12.02 26.41
CA GLU A 416 -8.42 -13.28 25.70
C GLU A 416 -7.17 -13.99 26.25
N ARG A 417 -6.05 -13.27 26.41
CA ARG A 417 -4.80 -13.82 26.94
C ARG A 417 -4.99 -14.39 28.35
N ASP A 418 -5.66 -13.67 29.24
CA ASP A 418 -5.92 -14.14 30.61
C ASP A 418 -6.72 -15.46 30.60
N ILE A 419 -7.72 -15.56 29.73
CA ILE A 419 -8.50 -16.80 29.54
C ILE A 419 -7.62 -17.93 28.99
N ARG A 420 -6.72 -17.64 28.04
CA ARG A 420 -5.80 -18.64 27.47
C ARG A 420 -4.82 -19.17 28.51
N LEU A 421 -4.29 -18.31 29.38
CA LEU A 421 -3.44 -18.71 30.50
C LEU A 421 -4.17 -19.64 31.49
N ILE A 422 -5.44 -19.34 31.79
CA ILE A 422 -6.28 -20.18 32.68
C ILE A 422 -6.61 -21.52 32.00
N SER A 423 -6.91 -21.49 30.70
CA SER A 423 -7.39 -22.66 29.97
C SER A 423 -6.28 -23.57 29.44
N GLY A 424 -5.05 -23.05 29.30
CA GLY A 424 -3.97 -23.72 28.59
C GLY A 424 -4.18 -23.75 27.07
N ASN A 425 -5.12 -22.96 26.54
CA ASN A 425 -5.45 -22.91 25.12
C ASN A 425 -4.59 -21.89 24.38
N TYR A 426 -3.39 -22.30 23.97
CA TYR A 426 -2.45 -21.44 23.24
C TYR A 426 -2.59 -21.51 21.71
N GLY A 427 -3.64 -22.16 21.18
CA GLY A 427 -3.87 -22.26 19.74
C GLY A 427 -4.67 -21.10 19.16
N SER A 428 -4.20 -20.53 18.04
CA SER A 428 -5.01 -19.69 17.15
C SER A 428 -5.84 -20.55 16.19
N GLY A 429 -7.09 -20.15 15.95
CA GLY A 429 -8.00 -20.81 15.00
C GLY A 429 -8.58 -22.16 15.45
N SER A 430 -8.94 -23.02 14.48
CA SER A 430 -9.66 -24.29 14.69
C SER A 430 -8.85 -25.41 15.35
N GLY A 431 -7.58 -25.17 15.66
CA GLY A 431 -6.66 -26.12 16.29
C GLY A 431 -6.66 -26.02 17.81
N SER A 432 -7.83 -25.98 18.44
CA SER A 432 -7.92 -25.89 19.90
C SER A 432 -7.32 -27.13 20.55
N ASN A 433 -6.27 -26.97 21.36
CA ASN A 433 -5.81 -28.01 22.29
C ASN A 433 -6.79 -28.20 23.47
N LEU A 434 -8.08 -27.90 23.26
CA LEU A 434 -9.09 -27.89 24.29
C LEU A 434 -9.76 -29.26 24.41
N ASP A 435 -9.78 -29.78 25.63
CA ASP A 435 -10.69 -30.85 25.99
C ASP A 435 -12.11 -30.26 26.11
N THR A 436 -12.92 -30.41 25.05
CA THR A 436 -14.32 -29.94 25.00
C THR A 436 -15.21 -30.63 26.02
N GLY A 437 -14.73 -31.69 26.71
CA GLY A 437 -15.41 -32.34 27.82
C GLY A 437 -15.18 -31.68 29.18
N ARG A 438 -14.31 -30.66 29.26
CA ARG A 438 -13.95 -29.98 30.51
C ARG A 438 -14.96 -28.88 30.87
N ASN A 439 -15.54 -28.98 32.05
CA ASN A 439 -16.36 -27.90 32.62
C ASN A 439 -15.47 -26.86 33.31
N TRP A 440 -15.60 -25.60 32.91
CA TRP A 440 -14.82 -24.50 33.48
C TRP A 440 -15.59 -23.76 34.57
N GLN A 441 -14.86 -23.19 35.53
CA GLN A 441 -15.39 -22.28 36.55
C GLN A 441 -14.61 -20.97 36.45
N LEU A 442 -14.74 -20.28 35.32
CA LEU A 442 -13.89 -19.15 34.97
C LEU A 442 -13.94 -18.04 36.03
N LYS A 443 -15.12 -17.80 36.62
CA LYS A 443 -15.30 -16.81 37.71
C LYS A 443 -14.46 -17.10 38.96
N THR A 444 -14.08 -18.36 39.20
CA THR A 444 -13.21 -18.73 40.31
C THR A 444 -11.75 -18.36 40.02
N TYR A 445 -11.34 -18.41 38.76
CA TYR A 445 -9.97 -18.12 38.32
C TYR A 445 -9.77 -16.64 37.99
N ASP A 446 -10.79 -15.98 37.40
CA ASP A 446 -10.84 -14.53 37.17
C ASP A 446 -12.20 -13.98 37.65
N PRO A 447 -12.28 -13.46 38.89
CA PRO A 447 -13.50 -12.86 39.43
C PRO A 447 -13.97 -11.59 38.71
N HIS A 448 -13.09 -10.95 37.91
CA HIS A 448 -13.36 -9.67 37.26
C HIS A 448 -13.76 -9.82 35.79
N ILE A 449 -13.79 -11.03 35.25
CA ILE A 449 -14.05 -11.30 33.83
C ILE A 449 -15.33 -10.62 33.28
N GLU A 450 -16.41 -10.60 34.07
CA GLU A 450 -17.66 -9.93 33.68
C GLU A 450 -17.51 -8.42 33.56
N THR A 451 -16.75 -7.82 34.48
CA THR A 451 -16.46 -6.38 34.46
C THR A 451 -15.58 -6.05 33.25
N LYS A 452 -14.50 -6.82 33.03
CA LYS A 452 -13.61 -6.63 31.89
C LYS A 452 -14.36 -6.63 30.55
N LEU A 453 -15.25 -7.61 30.33
CA LEU A 453 -16.05 -7.70 29.11
C LEU A 453 -17.09 -6.56 28.99
N SER A 454 -17.73 -6.19 30.10
CA SER A 454 -18.71 -5.09 30.11
C SER A 454 -18.06 -3.74 29.76
N ASP A 455 -16.85 -3.50 30.25
CA ASP A 455 -16.10 -2.27 29.95
C ASP A 455 -15.75 -2.17 28.46
N VAL A 456 -15.35 -3.28 27.83
CA VAL A 456 -15.12 -3.35 26.37
C VAL A 456 -16.41 -3.07 25.61
N ILE A 457 -17.53 -3.68 26.00
CA ILE A 457 -18.84 -3.44 25.36
C ILE A 457 -19.25 -1.97 25.44
N GLU A 458 -19.09 -1.33 26.59
CA GLU A 458 -19.48 0.07 26.77
C GLU A 458 -18.59 1.04 25.98
N ARG A 459 -17.31 0.72 25.86
CA ARG A 459 -16.39 1.43 24.97
C ARG A 459 -16.82 1.32 23.51
N LEU A 460 -17.12 0.10 23.03
CA LEU A 460 -17.62 -0.12 21.67
C LEU A 460 -18.94 0.63 21.42
N ARG A 461 -19.85 0.65 22.41
CA ARG A 461 -21.10 1.41 22.37
C ARG A 461 -20.86 2.89 22.17
N THR A 462 -19.95 3.47 22.97
CA THR A 462 -19.61 4.90 22.91
C THR A 462 -19.01 5.29 21.56
N VAL A 463 -18.10 4.47 21.03
CA VAL A 463 -17.52 4.69 19.69
C VAL A 463 -18.61 4.67 18.62
N ARG A 464 -19.48 3.65 18.62
CA ARG A 464 -20.56 3.51 17.65
C ARG A 464 -21.48 4.73 17.67
N ASP A 465 -21.88 5.18 18.86
CA ASP A 465 -22.82 6.27 19.02
C ASP A 465 -22.20 7.61 18.58
N TYR A 466 -20.93 7.85 18.89
CA TYR A 466 -20.20 9.01 18.36
C TYR A 466 -20.07 8.99 16.84
N ALA A 467 -19.65 7.86 16.26
CA ALA A 467 -19.47 7.75 14.82
C ALA A 467 -20.80 7.90 14.06
N ASN A 468 -21.90 7.36 14.59
CA ASN A 468 -23.24 7.60 14.05
C ASN A 468 -23.66 9.07 14.17
N GLY A 469 -23.30 9.75 15.28
CA GLY A 469 -23.53 11.18 15.47
C GLY A 469 -22.79 12.04 14.46
N LEU A 470 -21.52 11.75 14.19
CA LEU A 470 -20.74 12.47 13.17
C LEU A 470 -21.31 12.32 11.76
N ASN A 471 -21.79 11.13 11.41
CA ASN A 471 -22.31 10.84 10.08
C ASN A 471 -23.81 11.10 9.92
N GLN A 472 -24.53 11.34 11.04
CA GLN A 472 -25.99 11.36 11.12
C GLN A 472 -26.68 10.11 10.52
N HIS A 473 -25.93 9.01 10.40
CA HIS A 473 -26.35 7.76 9.77
C HIS A 473 -25.63 6.56 10.38
N VAL A 474 -26.28 5.40 10.32
CA VAL A 474 -25.61 4.11 10.50
C VAL A 474 -24.76 3.82 9.27
N THR A 475 -23.50 3.48 9.52
CA THR A 475 -22.50 3.10 8.50
C THR A 475 -22.10 1.63 8.63
N ASP A 476 -21.46 1.08 7.61
CA ASP A 476 -20.98 -0.31 7.64
C ASP A 476 -20.01 -0.58 8.82
N PRO A 477 -19.02 0.29 9.13
CA PRO A 477 -18.18 0.14 10.33
C PRO A 477 -18.99 0.08 11.63
N THR A 478 -19.97 0.96 11.81
CA THR A 478 -20.79 0.99 13.04
C THR A 478 -21.71 -0.22 13.18
N THR A 479 -22.07 -0.84 12.06
CA THR A 479 -22.80 -2.12 12.03
C THR A 479 -21.89 -3.25 12.51
N ALA A 480 -20.62 -3.28 12.07
CA ALA A 480 -19.65 -4.27 12.52
C ALA A 480 -19.34 -4.13 14.03
N ILE A 481 -19.22 -2.90 14.53
CA ILE A 481 -19.07 -2.64 15.98
C ILE A 481 -20.29 -3.18 16.74
N SER A 482 -21.50 -2.98 16.22
CA SER A 482 -22.72 -3.50 16.85
C SER A 482 -22.75 -5.03 16.88
N ALA A 483 -22.29 -5.70 15.80
CA ALA A 483 -22.19 -7.15 15.77
C ALA A 483 -21.17 -7.67 16.81
N ALA A 484 -20.02 -7.00 16.95
CA ALA A 484 -19.03 -7.33 17.97
C ALA A 484 -19.58 -7.19 19.40
N MET A 485 -20.31 -6.11 19.68
CA MET A 485 -20.97 -5.91 20.97
C MET A 485 -21.94 -7.06 21.28
N ASN A 486 -22.79 -7.45 20.32
CA ASN A 486 -23.74 -8.54 20.51
C ASN A 486 -23.02 -9.87 20.83
N SER A 487 -21.91 -10.17 20.15
CA SER A 487 -21.12 -11.37 20.44
C SER A 487 -20.49 -11.35 21.84
N LEU A 488 -20.02 -10.20 22.32
CA LEU A 488 -19.52 -10.08 23.71
C LEU A 488 -20.65 -10.17 24.74
N GLU A 489 -21.83 -9.63 24.44
CA GLU A 489 -23.03 -9.75 25.28
C GLU A 489 -23.47 -11.23 25.39
N GLU A 490 -23.41 -12.01 24.30
CA GLU A 490 -23.65 -13.46 24.32
C GLU A 490 -22.64 -14.22 25.20
N LEU A 491 -21.35 -13.85 25.17
CA LEU A 491 -20.34 -14.45 26.05
C LEU A 491 -20.59 -14.15 27.54
N LEU A 492 -21.13 -12.98 27.86
CA LEU A 492 -21.51 -12.60 29.23
C LEU A 492 -22.67 -13.45 29.77
N GLU A 493 -23.56 -13.95 28.92
CA GLU A 493 -24.66 -14.82 29.36
C GLU A 493 -24.15 -16.15 29.95
N ASN A 494 -23.02 -16.67 29.45
CA ASN A 494 -22.40 -17.89 29.94
C ASN A 494 -20.86 -17.80 30.02
N VAL A 495 -20.38 -17.03 30.99
CA VAL A 495 -18.94 -16.79 31.24
C VAL A 495 -18.11 -18.07 31.40
N ASN A 496 -18.70 -19.14 31.94
CA ASN A 496 -17.97 -20.39 32.13
C ASN A 496 -17.73 -21.15 30.82
N ASP A 497 -18.44 -20.83 29.74
CA ASP A 497 -18.25 -21.48 28.44
C ASP A 497 -17.29 -20.70 27.53
N ILE A 498 -16.84 -19.50 27.95
CA ILE A 498 -15.91 -18.66 27.20
C ILE A 498 -14.65 -19.42 26.74
N PRO A 499 -14.00 -20.29 27.55
CA PRO A 499 -12.84 -21.06 27.08
C PRO A 499 -13.13 -21.95 25.85
N ASN A 500 -14.38 -22.43 25.69
CA ASN A 500 -14.83 -23.19 24.53
C ASN A 500 -15.15 -22.31 23.32
N GLN A 501 -15.31 -21.00 23.53
CA GLN A 501 -15.70 -20.00 22.53
C GLN A 501 -14.58 -18.98 22.25
N ILE A 502 -13.33 -19.31 22.55
CA ILE A 502 -12.19 -18.38 22.41
C ILE A 502 -12.06 -17.78 21.00
N LYS A 503 -12.54 -18.50 19.97
CA LYS A 503 -12.55 -18.05 18.58
C LYS A 503 -13.34 -16.75 18.40
N VAL A 504 -14.38 -16.50 19.21
CA VAL A 504 -15.21 -15.29 19.12
C VAL A 504 -14.37 -14.03 19.30
N PHE A 505 -13.34 -14.05 20.15
CA PHE A 505 -12.43 -12.92 20.36
C PHE A 505 -11.65 -12.60 19.07
N ALA A 506 -11.08 -13.61 18.43
CA ALA A 506 -10.36 -13.45 17.16
C ALA A 506 -11.29 -12.98 16.02
N ASP A 507 -12.53 -13.49 15.95
CA ASP A 507 -13.51 -13.08 14.95
C ASP A 507 -13.90 -11.59 15.15
N ILE A 508 -14.09 -11.14 16.39
CA ILE A 508 -14.35 -9.73 16.74
C ILE A 508 -13.15 -8.85 16.37
N GLN A 509 -11.94 -9.23 16.80
CA GLN A 509 -10.72 -8.49 16.51
C GLN A 509 -10.53 -8.32 15.01
N THR A 510 -10.70 -9.40 14.24
CA THR A 510 -10.61 -9.40 12.77
C THR A 510 -11.65 -8.47 12.15
N SER A 511 -12.90 -8.53 12.62
CA SER A 511 -13.99 -7.68 12.12
C SER A 511 -13.69 -6.20 12.35
N ILE A 512 -13.36 -5.79 13.58
CA ILE A 512 -13.05 -4.38 13.88
C ILE A 512 -11.82 -3.91 13.10
N ASN A 513 -10.74 -4.71 13.07
CA ASN A 513 -9.52 -4.39 12.32
C ASN A 513 -9.78 -4.17 10.82
N THR A 514 -10.70 -4.94 10.23
CA THR A 514 -11.10 -4.79 8.82
C THR A 514 -11.72 -3.41 8.53
N TRP A 515 -12.42 -2.83 9.51
CA TRP A 515 -13.16 -1.57 9.34
C TRP A 515 -12.43 -0.31 9.81
N LEU A 516 -11.30 -0.43 10.53
CA LEU A 516 -10.51 0.73 10.98
C LEU A 516 -10.10 1.65 9.81
N LYS A 517 -9.52 1.10 8.74
CA LYS A 517 -9.06 1.91 7.59
C LYS A 517 -10.22 2.55 6.82
N PRO A 518 -11.32 1.84 6.48
CA PRO A 518 -12.51 2.48 5.92
C PRO A 518 -13.08 3.61 6.78
N MET A 519 -13.00 3.52 8.12
CA MET A 519 -13.41 4.63 9.00
C MET A 519 -12.51 5.86 8.86
N GLU A 520 -11.19 5.67 8.74
CA GLU A 520 -10.23 6.77 8.58
C GLU A 520 -10.27 7.38 7.17
N SER A 521 -10.66 6.62 6.16
CA SER A 521 -10.59 7.01 4.74
C SER A 521 -11.43 8.25 4.41
N GLN A 522 -10.78 9.23 3.79
CA GLN A 522 -11.34 10.54 3.44
C GLN A 522 -11.55 10.70 1.92
N ALA A 523 -11.91 9.64 1.19
CA ALA A 523 -12.02 9.66 -0.26
C ALA A 523 -13.04 10.70 -0.80
N LEU A 524 -12.60 11.53 -1.76
CA LEU A 524 -13.42 12.55 -2.44
C LEU A 524 -12.99 12.67 -3.90
N LEU A 525 -13.93 12.56 -4.85
CA LEU A 525 -13.66 12.78 -6.26
C LEU A 525 -14.11 14.19 -6.67
N LEU A 526 -13.28 14.90 -7.42
CA LEU A 526 -13.52 16.27 -7.87
C LEU A 526 -13.48 16.37 -9.40
N ASP A 527 -14.42 17.13 -9.96
CA ASP A 527 -14.52 17.46 -11.40
C ASP A 527 -13.96 18.88 -11.65
N PHE A 528 -14.53 19.91 -11.00
CA PHE A 528 -14.00 21.27 -11.09
C PHE A 528 -14.36 22.13 -9.88
N LEU A 529 -13.68 23.27 -9.76
CA LEU A 529 -13.98 24.35 -8.82
C LEU A 529 -14.55 25.56 -9.57
N VAL A 530 -15.36 26.36 -8.90
CA VAL A 530 -15.91 27.60 -9.45
C VAL A 530 -15.64 28.72 -8.46
N VAL A 531 -14.96 29.77 -8.90
CA VAL A 531 -14.82 31.01 -8.12
C VAL A 531 -15.70 32.05 -8.78
N ARG A 532 -16.63 32.62 -8.02
CA ARG A 532 -17.63 33.53 -8.56
C ARG A 532 -17.94 34.68 -7.62
N GLU A 533 -18.39 35.79 -8.20
CA GLU A 533 -18.96 36.87 -7.42
C GLU A 533 -20.27 36.42 -6.76
N ARG A 534 -20.62 37.04 -5.63
CA ARG A 534 -21.76 36.65 -4.79
C ARG A 534 -23.08 36.48 -5.57
N GLU A 535 -23.35 37.37 -6.52
CA GLU A 535 -24.58 37.40 -7.31
C GLU A 535 -24.43 36.74 -8.69
N ALA A 536 -23.25 36.24 -9.04
CA ALA A 536 -23.06 35.53 -10.30
C ALA A 536 -23.75 34.15 -10.24
N GLU A 537 -24.46 33.80 -11.32
CA GLU A 537 -25.10 32.50 -11.53
C GLU A 537 -24.40 31.80 -12.72
N PRO A 538 -23.40 30.93 -12.48
CA PRO A 538 -22.75 30.17 -13.54
C PRO A 538 -23.73 29.25 -14.28
N GLU A 539 -23.65 29.20 -15.61
CA GLU A 539 -24.43 28.28 -16.44
C GLU A 539 -23.84 26.85 -16.39
N LEU A 540 -23.96 26.19 -15.23
CA LEU A 540 -23.44 24.84 -15.00
C LEU A 540 -24.60 23.85 -14.79
N GLU A 541 -24.61 22.78 -15.59
CA GLU A 541 -25.70 21.79 -15.60
C GLU A 541 -25.33 20.53 -14.80
N LEU A 542 -26.33 19.91 -14.16
CA LEU A 542 -26.22 18.61 -13.50
C LEU A 542 -27.06 17.57 -14.26
N PRO A 543 -26.58 16.31 -14.35
CA PRO A 543 -27.22 15.30 -15.20
C PRO A 543 -28.56 14.83 -14.64
N GLY A 544 -29.62 15.00 -15.42
CA GLY A 544 -30.91 14.37 -15.18
C GLY A 544 -30.95 12.90 -15.62
N LEU A 545 -32.02 12.19 -15.26
CA LEU A 545 -32.24 10.79 -15.64
C LEU A 545 -32.17 10.57 -17.17
N TRP A 546 -32.73 11.50 -17.96
CA TRP A 546 -32.74 11.41 -19.42
C TRP A 546 -31.37 11.65 -20.04
N ASP A 547 -30.58 12.56 -19.46
CA ASP A 547 -29.21 12.83 -19.92
C ASP A 547 -28.34 11.59 -19.75
N ARG A 548 -28.46 10.90 -18.61
CA ARG A 548 -27.71 9.66 -18.34
C ARG A 548 -28.07 8.53 -19.30
N ILE A 549 -29.37 8.34 -19.57
CA ILE A 549 -29.83 7.32 -20.53
C ILE A 549 -29.33 7.64 -21.94
N SER A 550 -29.44 8.90 -22.36
CA SER A 550 -28.97 9.36 -23.67
C SER A 550 -27.46 9.16 -23.81
N TYR A 551 -26.69 9.62 -22.83
CA TYR A 551 -25.24 9.51 -22.81
C TYR A 551 -24.77 8.05 -22.79
N GLY A 552 -25.37 7.22 -21.93
CA GLY A 552 -25.08 5.79 -21.86
C GLY A 552 -25.37 5.06 -23.17
N THR A 553 -26.48 5.39 -23.85
CA THR A 553 -26.80 4.83 -25.17
C THR A 553 -25.80 5.25 -26.22
N HIS A 554 -25.43 6.54 -26.27
CA HIS A 554 -24.41 7.03 -27.20
C HIS A 554 -23.04 6.39 -26.95
N ASN A 555 -22.61 6.26 -25.70
CA ASN A 555 -21.36 5.61 -25.36
C ASN A 555 -21.38 4.12 -25.70
N PHE A 556 -22.47 3.41 -25.41
CA PHE A 556 -22.62 2.02 -25.83
C PHE A 556 -22.55 1.86 -27.36
N VAL A 557 -23.16 2.75 -28.13
CA VAL A 557 -23.04 2.71 -29.60
C VAL A 557 -21.61 3.00 -30.04
N ARG A 558 -20.92 3.96 -29.40
CA ARG A 558 -19.52 4.29 -29.69
C ARG A 558 -18.59 3.09 -29.53
N THR A 559 -18.81 2.21 -28.53
CA THR A 559 -17.94 1.04 -28.33
C THR A 559 -18.00 0.03 -29.47
N PHE A 560 -19.07 -0.05 -30.27
CA PHE A 560 -19.13 -0.93 -31.46
C PHE A 560 -18.38 -0.38 -32.66
N PHE A 561 -18.15 0.93 -32.71
CA PHE A 561 -17.48 1.60 -33.83
C PHE A 561 -16.08 2.09 -33.46
N GLN A 562 -15.70 1.99 -32.19
CA GLN A 562 -14.34 2.26 -31.74
C GLN A 562 -13.42 1.13 -32.19
N GLN A 563 -12.42 1.50 -32.98
CA GLN A 563 -11.29 0.64 -33.31
C GLN A 563 -10.45 0.48 -32.04
N TYR A 564 -10.33 -0.77 -31.57
CA TYR A 564 -9.46 -1.14 -30.45
C TYR A 564 -8.03 -1.46 -30.92
N ASP A 565 -7.85 -1.64 -32.23
CA ASP A 565 -6.55 -1.83 -32.86
C ASP A 565 -5.86 -0.48 -33.04
N LEU A 566 -4.65 -0.38 -32.50
CA LEU A 566 -3.75 0.77 -32.63
C LEU A 566 -3.37 0.92 -34.12
N LYS A 567 -3.92 1.92 -34.80
CA LYS A 567 -3.92 2.00 -36.27
C LYS A 567 -2.63 2.56 -36.91
N ASP A 568 -2.39 2.11 -38.15
CA ASP A 568 -1.48 2.59 -39.21
C ASP A 568 -0.02 2.09 -39.26
N LEU A 569 0.22 0.82 -38.92
CA LEU A 569 1.39 0.10 -39.43
C LEU A 569 0.93 -1.00 -40.40
N ASN A 570 1.69 -1.28 -41.46
CA ASN A 570 1.45 -2.47 -42.27
C ASN A 570 1.55 -3.69 -41.33
N GLU A 571 0.41 -4.24 -40.91
CA GLU A 571 0.32 -5.38 -39.97
C GLU A 571 1.17 -6.56 -40.44
N ASP A 572 1.31 -6.71 -41.77
CA ASP A 572 2.11 -7.77 -42.38
C ASP A 572 3.63 -7.59 -42.15
N GLU A 573 4.11 -6.40 -41.80
CA GLU A 573 5.55 -6.06 -41.67
C GLU A 573 6.05 -5.82 -40.23
N ALA A 574 5.19 -5.70 -39.22
CA ALA A 574 5.57 -5.37 -37.85
C ALA A 574 5.76 -6.60 -36.95
N LEU A 575 6.68 -6.50 -35.98
CA LEU A 575 6.86 -7.48 -34.90
C LEU A 575 5.68 -7.41 -33.93
N THR A 576 4.93 -8.51 -33.76
CA THR A 576 3.74 -8.54 -32.91
C THR A 576 4.06 -9.08 -31.51
N ILE A 577 3.75 -8.29 -30.49
CA ILE A 577 4.02 -8.62 -29.08
C ILE A 577 2.72 -8.64 -28.29
N TRP A 578 2.46 -9.72 -27.55
CA TRP A 578 1.33 -9.81 -26.61
C TRP A 578 1.83 -9.69 -25.18
N VAL A 579 1.26 -8.78 -24.40
CA VAL A 579 1.75 -8.43 -23.05
C VAL A 579 0.69 -8.69 -21.99
N GLN A 580 0.99 -9.56 -21.03
CA GLN A 580 0.12 -9.85 -19.88
C GLN A 580 0.40 -8.89 -18.71
N ARG A 581 0.09 -7.61 -18.89
CA ARG A 581 0.23 -6.59 -17.83
C ARG A 581 -0.93 -5.59 -17.89
N GLY A 582 -1.03 -4.75 -16.85
CA GLY A 582 -1.94 -3.61 -16.84
C GLY A 582 -1.60 -2.61 -17.93
N ARG A 583 -2.59 -1.78 -18.32
CA ARG A 583 -2.46 -0.83 -19.43
C ARG A 583 -1.30 0.15 -19.25
N ASP A 584 -1.09 0.68 -18.05
CA ASP A 584 -0.02 1.66 -17.80
C ASP A 584 1.37 1.11 -18.14
N TYR A 585 1.61 -0.17 -17.86
CA TYR A 585 2.85 -0.87 -18.24
C TYR A 585 2.97 -0.98 -19.77
N VAL A 586 1.89 -1.36 -20.45
CA VAL A 586 1.87 -1.51 -21.92
C VAL A 586 2.09 -0.17 -22.63
N ASP A 587 1.43 0.88 -22.16
CA ASP A 587 1.55 2.23 -22.75
C ASP A 587 2.97 2.79 -22.56
N LEU A 588 3.60 2.56 -21.39
CA LEU A 588 5.01 2.93 -21.17
C LEU A 588 5.95 2.12 -22.08
N LEU A 589 5.75 0.81 -22.19
CA LEU A 589 6.54 -0.04 -23.07
C LEU A 589 6.46 0.48 -24.51
N GLN A 590 5.27 0.81 -25.00
CA GLN A 590 5.06 1.36 -26.34
C GLN A 590 5.81 2.68 -26.52
N LYS A 591 5.72 3.61 -25.55
CA LYS A 591 6.47 4.88 -25.59
C LYS A 591 7.98 4.65 -25.70
N MET A 592 8.53 3.73 -24.91
CA MET A 592 9.96 3.42 -24.97
C MET A 592 10.36 2.78 -26.29
N ILE A 593 9.48 1.95 -26.88
CA ILE A 593 9.71 1.37 -28.20
C ILE A 593 9.79 2.47 -29.27
N GLU A 594 8.82 3.37 -29.29
CA GLU A 594 8.74 4.48 -30.26
C GLU A 594 9.89 5.49 -30.08
N ALA A 595 10.32 5.73 -28.84
CA ALA A 595 11.38 6.68 -28.51
C ALA A 595 12.79 6.13 -28.69
N ASP A 596 13.00 4.82 -28.50
CA ASP A 596 14.33 4.22 -28.45
C ASP A 596 14.51 3.03 -29.39
N PHE A 597 13.72 1.95 -29.21
CA PHE A 597 13.93 0.70 -29.95
C PHE A 597 13.75 0.86 -31.48
N THR A 598 12.61 1.38 -31.92
CA THR A 598 12.29 1.52 -33.34
C THR A 598 13.22 2.50 -34.04
N PRO A 599 13.55 3.69 -33.50
CA PRO A 599 14.55 4.58 -34.10
C PRO A 599 15.95 3.97 -34.24
N ARG A 600 16.39 3.14 -33.27
CA ARG A 600 17.72 2.51 -33.29
C ARG A 600 17.81 1.32 -34.25
N THR A 601 16.75 0.52 -34.33
CA THR A 601 16.78 -0.77 -35.04
C THR A 601 16.10 -0.73 -36.39
N GLY A 602 15.19 0.23 -36.62
CA GLY A 602 14.28 0.27 -37.76
C GLY A 602 13.13 -0.73 -37.67
N ILE A 603 13.03 -1.54 -36.60
CA ILE A 603 12.01 -2.57 -36.43
C ILE A 603 10.72 -1.91 -35.91
N GLN A 604 9.63 -2.10 -36.64
CA GLN A 604 8.30 -1.68 -36.23
C GLN A 604 7.70 -2.73 -35.29
N VAL A 605 7.02 -2.28 -34.24
CA VAL A 605 6.46 -3.18 -33.21
C VAL A 605 4.98 -2.87 -33.00
N ASN A 606 4.16 -3.90 -32.98
CA ASN A 606 2.77 -3.85 -32.60
C ASN A 606 2.59 -4.50 -31.22
N VAL A 607 2.22 -3.71 -30.20
CA VAL A 607 2.05 -4.19 -28.83
C VAL A 607 0.56 -4.33 -28.50
N ASN A 608 0.14 -5.55 -28.16
CA ASN A 608 -1.24 -5.88 -27.82
C ASN A 608 -1.36 -6.32 -26.36
N LEU A 609 -2.41 -5.85 -25.69
CA LEU A 609 -2.69 -6.21 -24.31
C LEU A 609 -3.34 -7.60 -24.26
N MET A 610 -2.73 -8.50 -23.49
CA MET A 610 -3.22 -9.86 -23.28
C MET A 610 -3.88 -9.98 -21.90
N PRO A 611 -5.23 -9.95 -21.80
CA PRO A 611 -5.92 -9.95 -20.51
C PRO A 611 -5.76 -11.28 -19.74
N SER A 612 -5.44 -12.38 -20.44
CA SER A 612 -5.16 -13.67 -19.80
C SER A 612 -4.29 -14.57 -20.69
N THR A 613 -3.49 -15.44 -20.10
CA THR A 613 -2.70 -16.48 -20.81
C THR A 613 -3.56 -17.45 -21.62
N ASN A 614 -4.85 -17.57 -21.31
CA ASN A 614 -5.79 -18.38 -22.11
C ASN A 614 -5.90 -17.87 -23.56
N VAL A 615 -5.73 -16.57 -23.78
CA VAL A 615 -5.72 -15.98 -25.13
C VAL A 615 -4.52 -16.51 -25.92
N LEU A 616 -3.33 -16.55 -25.31
CA LEU A 616 -2.13 -17.15 -25.93
C LEU A 616 -2.34 -18.62 -26.28
N MET A 617 -2.93 -19.39 -25.37
CA MET A 617 -3.18 -20.81 -25.59
C MET A 617 -4.17 -21.06 -26.74
N LEU A 618 -5.30 -20.33 -26.74
CA LEU A 618 -6.32 -20.44 -27.78
C LEU A 618 -5.81 -19.94 -29.14
N GLY A 619 -5.06 -18.83 -29.15
CA GLY A 619 -4.41 -18.28 -30.33
C GLY A 619 -3.41 -19.26 -30.95
N ASN A 620 -2.50 -19.82 -30.13
CA ASN A 620 -1.56 -20.85 -30.59
C ASN A 620 -2.28 -22.09 -31.18
N ALA A 621 -3.39 -22.52 -30.57
CA ALA A 621 -4.21 -23.62 -31.11
C ALA A 621 -4.93 -23.26 -32.42
N ALA A 622 -5.34 -22.00 -32.57
CA ALA A 622 -5.98 -21.47 -33.78
C ALA A 622 -4.97 -21.12 -34.90
N GLY A 623 -3.67 -21.08 -34.60
CA GLY A 623 -2.62 -20.64 -35.51
C GLY A 623 -2.45 -19.13 -35.60
N ASP A 624 -3.09 -18.39 -34.69
CA ASP A 624 -3.02 -16.93 -34.56
C ASP A 624 -2.21 -16.59 -33.30
N GLN A 625 -0.89 -16.42 -33.47
CA GLN A 625 0.06 -16.29 -32.38
C GLN A 625 0.92 -15.03 -32.55
N PRO A 626 1.36 -14.39 -31.45
CA PRO A 626 2.32 -13.30 -31.53
C PRO A 626 3.71 -13.83 -31.92
N ASP A 627 4.63 -12.91 -32.21
CA ASP A 627 6.05 -13.22 -32.30
C ASP A 627 6.64 -13.38 -30.89
N ILE A 628 6.25 -12.49 -29.96
CA ILE A 628 6.72 -12.47 -28.57
C ILE A 628 5.53 -12.47 -27.60
N ALA A 629 5.62 -13.26 -26.53
CA ALA A 629 4.76 -13.13 -25.37
C ALA A 629 5.57 -12.59 -24.17
N LEU A 630 5.08 -11.52 -23.54
CA LEU A 630 5.67 -10.87 -22.35
C LEU A 630 4.72 -10.94 -21.14
N GLY A 631 5.28 -10.87 -19.94
CA GLY A 631 4.57 -10.86 -18.66
C GLY A 631 3.94 -12.20 -18.29
N ILE A 632 4.30 -13.28 -18.98
CA ILE A 632 3.74 -14.62 -18.75
C ILE A 632 4.39 -15.31 -17.55
N GLY A 633 3.76 -16.35 -17.03
CA GLY A 633 4.28 -17.11 -15.88
C GLY A 633 5.60 -17.81 -16.20
N MET A 634 6.46 -17.97 -15.18
CA MET A 634 7.79 -18.61 -15.27
C MET A 634 7.75 -20.01 -15.92
N GLU A 635 6.67 -20.76 -15.71
CA GLU A 635 6.47 -22.10 -16.25
C GLU A 635 6.05 -22.14 -17.73
N THR A 636 5.46 -21.05 -18.22
CA THR A 636 4.82 -21.02 -19.54
C THR A 636 5.81 -21.31 -20.68
N PRO A 637 7.04 -20.75 -20.70
CA PRO A 637 7.99 -21.04 -21.78
C PRO A 637 8.31 -22.53 -21.93
N VAL A 638 8.56 -23.23 -20.83
CA VAL A 638 8.89 -24.66 -20.87
C VAL A 638 7.66 -25.51 -21.21
N ASP A 639 6.47 -25.14 -20.72
CA ASP A 639 5.22 -25.80 -21.10
C ASP A 639 4.94 -25.74 -22.62
N TYR A 640 5.32 -24.64 -23.27
CA TYR A 640 5.23 -24.48 -24.72
C TYR A 640 6.38 -25.19 -25.44
N ALA A 641 7.59 -25.19 -24.87
CA ALA A 641 8.73 -25.94 -25.39
C ALA A 641 8.45 -27.45 -25.47
N MET A 642 7.86 -28.04 -24.42
CA MET A 642 7.44 -29.46 -24.42
C MET A 642 6.44 -29.80 -25.55
N ARG A 643 5.76 -28.79 -26.10
CA ARG A 643 4.78 -28.92 -27.20
C ARG A 643 5.34 -28.48 -28.55
N GLY A 644 6.62 -28.09 -28.63
CA GLY A 644 7.25 -27.55 -29.83
C GLY A 644 6.69 -26.20 -30.26
N ALA A 645 6.21 -25.39 -29.32
CA ALA A 645 5.57 -24.10 -29.59
C ALA A 645 6.39 -22.88 -29.13
N ALA A 646 7.46 -23.08 -28.37
CA ALA A 646 8.41 -22.04 -27.96
C ALA A 646 9.74 -22.22 -28.70
N ALA A 647 10.35 -21.11 -29.14
CA ALA A 647 11.66 -21.13 -29.77
C ALA A 647 12.78 -21.30 -28.74
N ASP A 648 13.80 -22.08 -29.07
CA ASP A 648 15.03 -22.16 -28.29
C ASP A 648 15.84 -20.87 -28.48
N LEU A 649 16.08 -20.15 -27.38
CA LEU A 649 16.85 -18.90 -27.34
C LEU A 649 18.35 -19.16 -27.22
N SER A 650 18.76 -20.36 -26.77
CA SER A 650 20.17 -20.68 -26.56
C SER A 650 21.00 -20.70 -27.84
N VAL A 651 20.35 -20.87 -29.00
CA VAL A 651 20.99 -20.86 -30.32
C VAL A 651 21.23 -19.45 -30.87
N GLN A 652 20.71 -18.41 -30.19
CA GLN A 652 20.76 -17.05 -30.69
C GLN A 652 22.14 -16.40 -30.46
N PRO A 653 22.62 -15.53 -31.37
CA PRO A 653 23.87 -14.80 -31.17
C PRO A 653 23.83 -13.94 -29.91
N GLY A 654 24.89 -13.99 -29.11
CA GLY A 654 25.00 -13.17 -27.90
C GLY A 654 24.30 -13.74 -26.65
N PHE A 655 23.71 -14.94 -26.75
CA PHE A 655 22.96 -15.58 -25.66
C PHE A 655 23.77 -15.66 -24.34
N GLU A 656 25.03 -16.10 -24.42
CA GLU A 656 25.89 -16.26 -23.23
C GLU A 656 26.14 -14.95 -22.48
N GLN A 657 26.17 -13.79 -23.17
CA GLN A 657 26.29 -12.50 -22.52
C GLN A 657 24.96 -12.05 -21.88
N ILE A 658 23.83 -12.37 -22.51
CA ILE A 658 22.50 -11.99 -22.03
C ILE A 658 22.11 -12.81 -20.80
N VAL A 659 22.37 -14.12 -20.79
CA VAL A 659 21.98 -14.99 -19.66
C VAL A 659 22.70 -14.62 -18.36
N GLN A 660 23.90 -14.05 -18.45
CA GLN A 660 24.69 -13.55 -17.30
C GLN A 660 24.06 -12.36 -16.58
N ARG A 661 22.99 -11.75 -17.14
CA ARG A 661 22.19 -10.70 -16.48
C ARG A 661 21.33 -11.25 -15.35
N PHE A 662 21.09 -12.56 -15.34
CA PHE A 662 20.12 -13.24 -14.48
C PHE A 662 20.79 -14.26 -13.55
N SER A 663 20.10 -14.60 -12.45
CA SER A 663 20.56 -15.64 -11.53
C SER A 663 20.58 -17.02 -12.23
N PRO A 664 21.69 -17.77 -12.21
CA PRO A 664 21.75 -19.13 -12.75
C PRO A 664 20.73 -20.06 -12.13
N GLY A 665 20.45 -19.90 -10.83
CA GLY A 665 19.45 -20.70 -10.11
C GLY A 665 18.03 -20.46 -10.60
N VAL A 666 17.73 -19.26 -11.11
CA VAL A 666 16.45 -18.90 -11.73
C VAL A 666 16.36 -19.42 -13.15
N MET A 667 17.45 -19.31 -13.93
CA MET A 667 17.49 -19.77 -15.32
C MET A 667 17.18 -21.26 -15.50
N ARG A 668 17.34 -22.07 -14.45
CA ARG A 668 16.94 -23.49 -14.42
C ARG A 668 15.48 -23.71 -14.82
N SER A 669 14.58 -22.81 -14.43
CA SER A 669 13.15 -22.91 -14.75
C SER A 669 12.82 -22.62 -16.21
N TYR A 670 13.76 -22.05 -16.96
CA TYR A 670 13.61 -21.81 -18.40
C TYR A 670 14.31 -22.87 -19.26
N SER A 671 14.98 -23.84 -18.62
CA SER A 671 15.72 -24.90 -19.29
C SER A 671 14.85 -26.13 -19.55
N TYR A 672 14.98 -26.68 -20.75
CA TYR A 672 14.31 -27.91 -21.15
C TYR A 672 15.10 -28.62 -22.25
N ASP A 673 15.42 -29.90 -22.07
CA ASP A 673 16.14 -30.71 -23.05
C ASP A 673 17.43 -30.05 -23.61
N GLY A 674 18.18 -29.37 -22.73
CA GLY A 674 19.42 -28.67 -23.07
C GLY A 674 19.25 -27.28 -23.71
N GLY A 675 18.03 -26.87 -24.09
CA GLY A 675 17.72 -25.53 -24.60
C GLY A 675 17.20 -24.57 -23.52
N ILE A 676 17.07 -23.28 -23.87
CA ILE A 676 16.52 -22.22 -23.01
C ILE A 676 15.40 -21.52 -23.74
N TYR A 677 14.19 -21.52 -23.18
CA TYR A 677 12.97 -21.13 -23.93
C TYR A 677 12.37 -19.80 -23.47
N GLY A 678 12.95 -19.16 -22.46
CA GLY A 678 12.50 -17.86 -21.99
C GLY A 678 13.57 -17.09 -21.22
N LEU A 679 13.35 -15.79 -21.07
CA LEU A 679 14.16 -14.89 -20.24
C LEU A 679 13.28 -14.28 -19.15
N PRO A 680 13.76 -14.15 -17.91
CA PRO A 680 12.97 -13.52 -16.85
C PRO A 680 12.93 -11.99 -17.02
N GLU A 681 11.77 -11.40 -16.75
CA GLU A 681 11.53 -9.96 -16.81
C GLU A 681 11.51 -9.34 -15.41
N THR A 682 10.66 -9.87 -14.53
CA THR A 682 10.57 -9.46 -13.12
C THR A 682 10.87 -10.64 -12.20
N GLN A 683 11.30 -10.36 -10.98
CA GLN A 683 11.49 -11.36 -9.93
C GLN A 683 10.80 -10.97 -8.63
N SER A 684 10.46 -11.96 -7.82
CA SER A 684 9.98 -11.84 -6.45
C SER A 684 10.60 -12.96 -5.64
N PHE A 685 11.09 -12.65 -4.44
CA PHE A 685 11.70 -13.62 -3.55
C PHE A 685 11.24 -13.37 -2.12
N ALA A 686 11.24 -14.44 -1.33
CA ALA A 686 10.86 -14.38 0.07
C ALA A 686 12.02 -13.86 0.92
N VAL A 687 11.70 -12.99 1.87
CA VAL A 687 12.60 -12.50 2.92
C VAL A 687 11.91 -12.60 4.28
N MET A 688 12.66 -12.42 5.35
CA MET A 688 12.10 -12.34 6.69
C MET A 688 11.80 -10.88 7.03
N PHE A 689 10.57 -10.59 7.44
CA PHE A 689 10.16 -9.31 7.99
C PHE A 689 10.08 -9.42 9.50
N TYR A 690 10.54 -8.39 10.21
CA TYR A 690 10.40 -8.33 11.67
C TYR A 690 10.15 -6.89 12.17
N ARG A 691 9.39 -6.77 13.26
CA ARG A 691 9.05 -5.52 13.95
C ARG A 691 10.17 -5.12 14.91
N THR A 692 10.93 -4.09 14.58
CA THR A 692 12.08 -3.64 15.39
C THR A 692 11.65 -3.15 16.76
N ASP A 693 10.54 -2.41 16.83
CA ASP A 693 9.96 -1.90 18.08
C ASP A 693 9.50 -3.03 19.02
N VAL A 694 8.92 -4.10 18.47
CA VAL A 694 8.53 -5.29 19.26
C VAL A 694 9.76 -6.05 19.73
N PHE A 695 10.76 -6.24 18.86
CA PHE A 695 11.99 -6.95 19.19
C PHE A 695 12.79 -6.22 20.26
N GLU A 696 12.94 -4.91 20.17
CA GLU A 696 13.60 -4.08 21.19
C GLU A 696 12.86 -4.15 22.53
N ARG A 697 11.52 -4.08 22.54
CA ARG A 697 10.71 -4.18 23.75
C ARG A 697 10.87 -5.54 24.45
N LEU A 698 10.98 -6.62 23.68
CA LEU A 698 11.12 -7.98 24.21
C LEU A 698 12.58 -8.41 24.43
N GLY A 699 13.56 -7.57 24.04
CA GLY A 699 14.99 -7.92 24.11
C GLY A 699 15.38 -9.04 23.13
N LEU A 700 14.70 -9.14 21.99
CA LEU A 700 14.93 -10.14 20.95
C LEU A 700 15.87 -9.61 19.86
N HIS A 701 16.53 -10.51 19.15
CA HIS A 701 17.30 -10.22 17.96
C HIS A 701 16.74 -11.02 16.77
N PRO A 702 16.79 -10.48 15.53
CA PRO A 702 16.30 -11.20 14.35
C PRO A 702 17.12 -12.50 14.16
N PRO A 703 16.47 -13.66 13.98
CA PRO A 703 17.16 -14.94 13.88
C PRO A 703 17.87 -15.10 12.53
N ASP A 704 19.08 -15.63 12.55
CA ASP A 704 19.85 -15.96 11.36
C ASP A 704 19.65 -17.44 10.95
N THR A 705 19.27 -18.29 11.90
CA THR A 705 19.02 -19.72 11.68
C THR A 705 17.60 -20.16 12.06
N TRP A 706 17.15 -21.30 11.51
CA TRP A 706 15.88 -21.90 11.93
C TRP A 706 15.86 -22.32 13.40
N ASP A 707 16.98 -22.73 13.98
CA ASP A 707 17.03 -23.11 15.40
C ASP A 707 16.82 -21.86 16.29
N GLU A 708 17.46 -20.73 15.96
CA GLU A 708 17.21 -19.44 16.63
C GLU A 708 15.77 -18.96 16.45
N MET A 709 15.18 -19.21 15.27
CA MET A 709 13.78 -18.90 15.00
C MET A 709 12.82 -19.73 15.88
N LEU A 710 13.17 -20.98 16.18
CA LEU A 710 12.38 -21.82 17.08
C LEU A 710 12.56 -21.40 18.55
N ASP A 711 13.76 -20.98 18.93
CA ASP A 711 14.09 -20.53 20.29
C ASP A 711 13.34 -19.27 20.72
N LEU A 712 12.94 -18.41 19.78
CA LEU A 712 12.19 -17.19 20.07
C LEU A 712 10.66 -17.39 20.16
N MET A 713 10.14 -18.51 19.65
CA MET A 713 8.69 -18.75 19.65
C MET A 713 8.05 -18.80 21.03
N PRO A 714 8.66 -19.42 22.08
CA PRO A 714 8.08 -19.39 23.41
C PRO A 714 7.85 -17.96 23.92
N THR A 715 8.83 -17.06 23.73
CA THR A 715 8.70 -15.65 24.13
C THR A 715 7.60 -14.93 23.35
N LEU A 716 7.45 -15.19 22.05
CA LEU A 716 6.33 -14.63 21.28
C LEU A 716 4.99 -15.15 21.80
N GLN A 717 4.86 -16.45 22.00
CA GLN A 717 3.62 -17.10 22.45
C GLN A 717 3.20 -16.63 23.85
N GLU A 718 4.15 -16.45 24.78
CA GLU A 718 3.90 -15.87 26.11
C GLU A 718 3.34 -14.43 26.04
N ASN A 719 3.67 -13.70 24.97
CA ASN A 719 3.18 -12.35 24.70
C ASN A 719 1.96 -12.31 23.78
N GLY A 720 1.35 -13.46 23.46
CA GLY A 720 0.19 -13.56 22.56
C GLY A 720 0.53 -13.24 21.10
N MET A 721 1.80 -13.39 20.72
CA MET A 721 2.31 -13.13 19.38
C MET A 721 2.68 -14.43 18.67
N GLU A 722 2.64 -14.41 17.34
CA GLU A 722 2.86 -15.60 16.52
C GLU A 722 3.91 -15.36 15.43
N LEU A 723 4.56 -16.44 14.98
CA LEU A 723 5.37 -16.45 13.77
C LEU A 723 4.46 -16.68 12.56
N TYR A 724 4.62 -15.88 11.51
CA TYR A 724 4.03 -16.20 10.22
C TYR A 724 4.96 -17.02 9.33
N TYR A 725 4.46 -18.17 8.86
CA TYR A 725 5.05 -18.96 7.79
C TYR A 725 3.97 -19.28 6.76
N PRO A 726 4.19 -19.06 5.45
CA PRO A 726 3.20 -19.43 4.44
C PRO A 726 3.01 -20.95 4.42
N ALA A 727 1.85 -21.46 4.85
CA ALA A 727 1.63 -22.90 5.05
C ALA A 727 1.91 -23.77 3.82
N LYS A 728 1.83 -23.20 2.63
CA LYS A 728 2.06 -23.87 1.34
C LYS A 728 3.49 -23.76 0.81
N GLU A 729 4.37 -23.06 1.53
CA GLU A 729 5.78 -22.93 1.17
C GLU A 729 6.54 -24.19 1.61
N PHE A 730 6.73 -25.13 0.69
CA PHE A 730 7.52 -26.36 0.92
C PHE A 730 8.89 -26.32 0.26
N ILE A 731 9.13 -25.41 -0.69
CA ILE A 731 10.32 -25.43 -1.53
C ILE A 731 11.55 -25.03 -0.72
N MET A 732 11.42 -23.98 0.09
CA MET A 732 12.48 -23.48 0.96
C MET A 732 13.06 -24.56 1.91
N PRO A 733 12.28 -25.26 2.77
CA PRO A 733 12.84 -26.27 3.66
C PRO A 733 13.48 -27.43 2.90
N PHE A 734 12.97 -27.78 1.72
CA PHE A 734 13.55 -28.82 0.87
C PHE A 734 14.91 -28.40 0.30
N TYR A 735 15.03 -27.19 -0.24
CA TYR A 735 16.31 -26.72 -0.77
C TYR A 735 17.36 -26.43 0.30
N GLN A 736 16.96 -25.98 1.49
CA GLN A 736 17.89 -25.80 2.60
C GLN A 736 18.43 -27.15 3.14
N GLU A 737 17.68 -28.25 2.96
CA GLU A 737 18.16 -29.62 3.17
C GLU A 737 18.89 -30.22 1.96
N GLY A 738 19.09 -29.46 0.88
CA GLY A 738 19.81 -29.90 -0.31
C GLY A 738 19.03 -30.85 -1.22
N VAL A 739 17.70 -30.86 -1.14
CA VAL A 739 16.86 -31.73 -1.96
C VAL A 739 16.72 -31.17 -3.38
N GLU A 740 17.03 -32.00 -4.38
CA GLU A 740 16.55 -31.83 -5.75
C GLU A 740 15.22 -32.56 -5.90
N PHE A 741 14.20 -31.92 -6.48
CA PHE A 741 12.85 -32.50 -6.60
C PHE A 741 12.77 -33.65 -7.62
N TYR A 742 13.73 -33.70 -8.55
CA TYR A 742 13.79 -34.68 -9.62
C TYR A 742 15.20 -35.29 -9.72
N THR A 743 15.28 -36.49 -10.30
CA THR A 743 16.55 -37.13 -10.67
C THR A 743 17.29 -36.33 -11.76
N GLU A 744 18.58 -36.61 -11.96
CA GLU A 744 19.42 -35.90 -12.95
C GLU A 744 18.85 -35.93 -14.37
N ASP A 745 18.24 -37.06 -14.74
CA ASP A 745 17.58 -37.25 -16.02
C ASP A 745 16.21 -36.55 -16.14
N GLY A 746 15.66 -36.05 -15.03
CA GLY A 746 14.31 -35.46 -14.96
C GLY A 746 13.15 -36.45 -15.05
N MET A 747 13.44 -37.74 -15.09
CA MET A 747 12.44 -38.77 -15.38
C MET A 747 11.76 -39.31 -14.12
N ARG A 748 12.35 -39.08 -12.95
CA ARG A 748 11.80 -39.54 -11.67
C ARG A 748 11.73 -38.41 -10.64
N THR A 749 10.75 -38.52 -9.75
CA THR A 749 10.72 -37.69 -8.54
C THR A 749 11.78 -38.16 -7.54
N ASN A 750 12.30 -37.23 -6.74
CA ASN A 750 13.28 -37.49 -5.68
C ASN A 750 12.81 -36.97 -4.30
N ILE A 751 11.50 -36.72 -4.17
CA ILE A 751 10.87 -36.25 -2.92
C ILE A 751 10.75 -37.32 -1.82
N ASP A 752 11.16 -38.57 -2.08
CA ASP A 752 11.18 -39.67 -1.10
C ASP A 752 12.57 -39.93 -0.49
N SER A 753 13.58 -39.15 -0.88
CA SER A 753 14.94 -39.21 -0.33
C SER A 753 14.99 -38.94 1.18
N GLU A 754 16.07 -39.35 1.85
CA GLU A 754 16.26 -39.11 3.29
C GLU A 754 16.26 -37.61 3.63
N ALA A 755 16.93 -36.79 2.80
CA ALA A 755 16.92 -35.34 2.93
C ALA A 755 15.49 -34.76 2.77
N ALA A 756 14.71 -35.29 1.83
CA ALA A 756 13.31 -34.88 1.65
C ALA A 756 12.42 -35.26 2.83
N GLN A 757 12.65 -36.41 3.46
CA GLN A 757 11.94 -36.80 4.68
C GLN A 757 12.26 -35.87 5.86
N THR A 758 13.52 -35.45 5.99
CA THR A 758 13.95 -34.46 7.00
C THR A 758 13.30 -33.10 6.74
N ALA A 759 13.36 -32.61 5.50
CA ALA A 759 12.74 -31.34 5.11
C ALA A 759 11.23 -31.35 5.33
N PHE A 760 10.55 -32.42 4.92
CA PHE A 760 9.11 -32.58 5.08
C PHE A 760 8.72 -32.58 6.56
N ARG A 761 9.47 -33.30 7.40
CA ARG A 761 9.23 -33.30 8.86
C ARG A 761 9.38 -31.90 9.44
N ARG A 762 10.48 -31.20 9.14
CA ARG A 762 10.69 -29.82 9.61
C ARG A 762 9.54 -28.90 9.21
N TRP A 763 9.13 -28.98 7.94
CA TRP A 763 8.01 -28.20 7.44
C TRP A 763 6.69 -28.51 8.17
N THR A 764 6.37 -29.80 8.39
CA THR A 764 5.13 -30.17 9.09
C THR A 764 5.18 -29.86 10.59
N ASP A 765 6.34 -30.00 11.23
CA ASP A 765 6.54 -29.79 12.67
C ASP A 765 6.27 -28.33 13.06
N LEU A 766 6.51 -27.35 12.17
CA LEU A 766 6.11 -25.96 12.37
C LEU A 766 4.62 -25.86 12.77
N PHE A 767 3.76 -26.65 12.13
CA PHE A 767 2.31 -26.59 12.33
C PHE A 767 1.80 -27.59 13.36
N SER A 768 2.38 -28.79 13.43
CA SER A 768 1.91 -29.86 14.31
C SER A 768 2.53 -29.83 15.71
N ILE A 769 3.75 -29.31 15.84
CA ILE A 769 4.48 -29.26 17.12
C ILE A 769 4.55 -27.82 17.62
N TYR A 770 5.01 -26.91 16.77
CA TYR A 770 5.28 -25.53 17.14
C TYR A 770 4.07 -24.60 16.99
N ASN A 771 2.95 -25.15 16.53
CA ASN A 771 1.65 -24.50 16.50
C ASN A 771 1.61 -23.18 15.70
N VAL A 772 2.40 -23.09 14.64
CA VAL A 772 2.31 -22.00 13.66
C VAL A 772 0.90 -22.02 13.02
N PRO A 773 0.27 -20.84 12.80
CA PRO A 773 -1.05 -20.76 12.19
C PRO A 773 -1.11 -21.40 10.80
N LYS A 774 -2.13 -22.24 10.57
CA LYS A 774 -2.31 -23.01 9.32
C LYS A 774 -2.90 -22.17 8.19
N GLU A 775 -3.67 -21.13 8.53
CA GLU A 775 -4.30 -20.22 7.59
C GLU A 775 -4.18 -18.80 8.14
N VAL A 776 -3.57 -17.92 7.35
CA VAL A 776 -3.48 -16.48 7.64
C VAL A 776 -3.91 -15.76 6.37
N PRO A 777 -5.14 -15.20 6.32
CA PRO A 777 -5.67 -14.59 5.10
C PRO A 777 -4.81 -13.44 4.57
N ALA A 778 -4.21 -12.65 5.46
CA ALA A 778 -3.37 -11.51 5.10
C ALA A 778 -2.30 -11.23 6.17
N PHE A 779 -1.10 -11.78 6.00
CA PHE A 779 0.03 -11.53 6.90
C PHE A 779 0.32 -10.05 7.09
N PHE A 780 0.24 -9.25 6.02
CA PHE A 780 0.41 -7.79 6.08
C PHE A 780 -0.38 -7.14 7.22
N ASN A 781 -1.65 -7.51 7.41
CA ASN A 781 -2.48 -6.94 8.46
C ASN A 781 -1.99 -7.34 9.86
N HIS A 782 -1.69 -8.63 10.07
CA HIS A 782 -1.20 -9.12 11.36
C HIS A 782 0.18 -8.55 11.72
N PHE A 783 1.06 -8.38 10.73
CA PHE A 783 2.36 -7.73 10.92
C PHE A 783 2.21 -6.24 11.25
N ARG A 784 1.30 -5.55 10.55
CA ARG A 784 0.95 -4.15 10.77
C ARG A 784 0.44 -3.92 12.19
N PHE A 785 -0.48 -4.76 12.67
CA PHE A 785 -1.02 -4.68 14.03
C PHE A 785 -0.05 -5.18 15.11
N GLY A 786 0.91 -6.03 14.73
CA GLY A 786 2.00 -6.48 15.60
C GLY A 786 1.71 -7.78 16.36
N ASP A 787 0.60 -8.47 16.07
CA ASP A 787 0.30 -9.80 16.61
C ASP A 787 1.11 -10.90 15.90
N MET A 788 1.57 -10.66 14.66
CA MET A 788 2.62 -11.45 14.01
C MET A 788 3.86 -10.60 13.75
N PRO A 789 4.70 -10.32 14.77
CA PRO A 789 5.80 -9.37 14.68
C PRO A 789 6.99 -9.88 13.86
N ILE A 790 6.97 -11.13 13.42
CA ILE A 790 7.99 -11.75 12.57
C ILE A 790 7.32 -12.72 11.59
N GLY A 791 7.80 -12.75 10.35
CA GLY A 791 7.28 -13.67 9.36
C GLY A 791 8.04 -13.70 8.05
N ILE A 792 7.81 -14.76 7.28
CA ILE A 792 8.36 -14.90 5.94
C ILE A 792 7.33 -14.48 4.90
N ALA A 793 7.67 -13.51 4.07
CA ALA A 793 6.80 -13.05 3.00
C ALA A 793 7.61 -12.55 1.81
N ASP A 794 6.92 -12.21 0.72
CA ASP A 794 7.53 -11.85 -0.54
C ASP A 794 7.64 -10.33 -0.76
N TYR A 795 8.17 -9.95 -1.92
CA TYR A 795 8.29 -8.57 -2.37
C TYR A 795 6.96 -7.79 -2.33
N ASN A 796 5.81 -8.43 -2.57
CA ASN A 796 4.52 -7.74 -2.51
C ASN A 796 4.22 -7.25 -1.09
N THR A 797 4.62 -8.00 -0.06
CA THR A 797 4.49 -7.56 1.34
C THR A 797 5.35 -6.34 1.63
N TYR A 798 6.57 -6.26 1.09
CA TYR A 798 7.41 -5.06 1.20
C TYR A 798 6.71 -3.81 0.63
N ILE A 799 6.12 -3.93 -0.57
CA ILE A 799 5.38 -2.83 -1.19
C ILE A 799 4.19 -2.43 -0.33
N GLN A 800 3.39 -3.40 0.14
CA GLN A 800 2.25 -3.13 1.03
C GLN A 800 2.69 -2.42 2.32
N LEU A 801 3.76 -2.87 2.98
CA LEU A 801 4.28 -2.22 4.19
C LEU A 801 4.78 -0.80 3.92
N SER A 802 5.39 -0.57 2.75
CA SER A 802 5.94 0.73 2.36
C SER A 802 4.85 1.77 2.02
N VAL A 803 3.73 1.34 1.42
CA VAL A 803 2.66 2.26 0.95
C VAL A 803 1.42 2.29 1.84
N ALA A 804 1.06 1.16 2.44
CA ALA A 804 -0.23 0.98 3.11
C ALA A 804 -0.12 0.86 4.64
N ALA A 805 1.09 0.88 5.21
CA ALA A 805 1.33 0.87 6.65
C ALA A 805 2.28 2.01 7.11
N PRO A 806 1.99 3.28 6.75
CA PRO A 806 2.86 4.41 7.07
C PRO A 806 3.14 4.57 8.58
N GLU A 807 2.22 4.16 9.45
CA GLU A 807 2.33 4.28 10.91
C GLU A 807 3.40 3.38 11.55
N ILE A 808 3.84 2.33 10.86
CA ILE A 808 4.95 1.46 11.30
C ILE A 808 6.22 1.73 10.48
N SER A 809 6.26 2.78 9.66
CA SER A 809 7.47 3.19 8.92
C SER A 809 8.66 3.35 9.87
N GLY A 810 9.76 2.66 9.60
CA GLY A 810 10.96 2.64 10.45
C GLY A 810 10.86 1.75 11.70
N LYS A 811 9.70 1.14 11.96
CA LYS A 811 9.45 0.18 13.06
C LYS A 811 9.50 -1.29 12.59
N TRP A 812 9.98 -1.52 11.38
CA TRP A 812 10.20 -2.84 10.83
C TRP A 812 11.43 -2.83 9.92
N LYS A 813 12.02 -4.00 9.74
CA LYS A 813 13.14 -4.23 8.83
C LYS A 813 12.98 -5.57 8.12
N MET A 814 13.72 -5.73 7.02
CA MET A 814 13.92 -7.02 6.38
C MET A 814 15.23 -7.65 6.85
N ALA A 815 15.28 -8.97 6.83
CA ALA A 815 16.48 -9.76 6.97
C ALA A 815 16.46 -10.91 5.93
N PRO A 816 17.62 -11.46 5.54
CA PRO A 816 17.66 -12.69 4.75
C PRO A 816 16.87 -13.81 5.44
N LEU A 817 16.42 -14.79 4.67
CA LEU A 817 15.68 -15.91 5.23
C LEU A 817 16.51 -16.63 6.31
N PRO A 818 15.89 -17.08 7.42
CA PRO A 818 16.56 -17.99 8.34
C PRO A 818 17.00 -19.22 7.55
N GLY A 819 18.23 -19.64 7.82
CA GLY A 819 18.90 -20.68 7.06
C GLY A 819 19.35 -21.82 7.94
N ARG A 820 20.06 -22.76 7.31
CA ARG A 820 20.68 -23.89 8.01
C ARG A 820 22.16 -23.63 8.21
N LEU A 821 22.60 -23.66 9.47
CA LEU A 821 24.02 -23.64 9.81
C LEU A 821 24.67 -24.96 9.38
N LYS A 822 25.68 -24.87 8.52
CA LYS A 822 26.54 -26.00 8.12
C LYS A 822 27.69 -26.16 9.11
N GLU A 823 28.33 -27.33 9.08
CA GLU A 823 29.50 -27.65 9.91
C GLU A 823 30.68 -26.69 9.69
N ASP A 824 30.76 -26.07 8.50
CA ASP A 824 31.78 -25.09 8.14
C ASP A 824 31.48 -23.65 8.63
N GLY A 825 30.36 -23.46 9.35
CA GLY A 825 29.92 -22.16 9.86
C GLY A 825 29.14 -21.31 8.85
N THR A 826 28.94 -21.79 7.61
CA THR A 826 28.12 -21.09 6.62
C THR A 826 26.64 -21.32 6.88
N VAL A 827 25.82 -20.30 6.63
CA VAL A 827 24.37 -20.41 6.76
C VAL A 827 23.73 -20.45 5.38
N VAL A 828 23.06 -21.55 5.08
CA VAL A 828 22.49 -21.82 3.75
C VAL A 828 21.02 -21.40 3.69
N ARG A 829 20.69 -20.55 2.71
CA ARG A 829 19.39 -19.86 2.59
C ARG A 829 18.66 -20.12 1.28
N TRP A 830 18.92 -21.27 0.64
CA TRP A 830 18.31 -21.60 -0.65
C TRP A 830 16.79 -21.46 -0.62
N SER A 831 16.25 -20.75 -1.59
CA SER A 831 14.82 -20.51 -1.75
C SER A 831 14.46 -20.32 -3.22
N ALA A 832 13.20 -20.61 -3.56
CA ALA A 832 12.68 -20.30 -4.89
C ALA A 832 12.44 -18.80 -5.05
N GLN A 833 12.56 -18.35 -6.30
CA GLN A 833 12.21 -17.00 -6.74
C GLN A 833 11.13 -17.12 -7.82
N SER A 834 10.04 -16.41 -7.63
CA SER A 834 8.99 -16.29 -8.65
C SER A 834 9.43 -15.28 -9.69
N THR A 835 9.18 -15.56 -10.96
CA THR A 835 9.48 -14.62 -12.04
C THR A 835 8.33 -14.50 -13.02
N THR A 836 8.31 -13.41 -13.78
CA THR A 836 7.58 -13.35 -15.05
C THR A 836 8.57 -13.48 -16.20
N ALA A 837 8.09 -13.91 -17.36
CA ALA A 837 8.93 -14.35 -18.45
C ALA A 837 8.56 -13.70 -19.78
N ALA A 838 9.58 -13.57 -20.62
CA ALA A 838 9.48 -13.31 -22.04
C ALA A 838 9.78 -14.59 -22.84
N MET A 839 9.00 -14.86 -23.89
CA MET A 839 9.12 -16.02 -24.78
C MET A 839 8.97 -15.60 -26.25
N VAL A 840 9.73 -16.23 -27.14
CA VAL A 840 9.54 -16.16 -28.59
C VAL A 840 8.77 -17.40 -29.06
N MET A 841 7.75 -17.20 -29.89
CA MET A 841 6.94 -18.30 -30.41
C MET A 841 7.64 -19.04 -31.55
N GLU A 842 7.59 -20.38 -31.55
CA GLU A 842 8.33 -21.21 -32.51
C GLU A 842 7.90 -20.98 -33.97
N LYS A 843 6.62 -20.70 -34.23
CA LYS A 843 6.17 -20.43 -35.62
C LYS A 843 6.41 -19.00 -36.11
N SER A 844 7.02 -18.12 -35.31
CA SER A 844 7.34 -16.76 -35.77
C SER A 844 8.31 -16.82 -36.95
N GLU A 845 8.02 -16.03 -38.00
CA GLU A 845 8.93 -15.81 -39.13
C GLU A 845 9.95 -14.69 -38.83
N ARG A 846 9.80 -13.99 -37.70
CA ARG A 846 10.57 -12.80 -37.29
C ARG A 846 11.50 -13.06 -36.10
N LYS A 847 11.99 -14.29 -35.92
CA LYS A 847 12.78 -14.70 -34.74
C LYS A 847 14.00 -13.81 -34.48
N ASP A 848 14.69 -13.34 -35.52
CA ASP A 848 15.86 -12.46 -35.38
C ASP A 848 15.48 -11.06 -34.88
N GLU A 849 14.36 -10.50 -35.37
CA GLU A 849 13.79 -9.23 -34.88
C GLU A 849 13.30 -9.39 -33.44
N ALA A 850 12.65 -10.52 -33.15
CA ALA A 850 12.17 -10.85 -31.82
C ALA A 850 13.32 -10.97 -30.80
N TRP A 851 14.43 -11.60 -31.20
CA TRP A 851 15.63 -11.71 -30.36
C TRP A 851 16.25 -10.35 -30.07
N LYS A 852 16.39 -9.48 -31.08
CA LYS A 852 16.87 -8.10 -30.87
C LYS A 852 15.98 -7.32 -29.91
N PHE A 853 14.67 -7.52 -29.99
CA PHE A 853 13.73 -6.93 -29.03
C PHE A 853 13.99 -7.45 -27.61
N LEU A 854 14.15 -8.76 -27.41
CA LEU A 854 14.45 -9.31 -26.08
C LEU A 854 15.81 -8.86 -25.53
N GLU A 855 16.83 -8.72 -26.37
CA GLU A 855 18.13 -8.18 -26.00
C GLU A 855 18.01 -6.74 -25.46
N TRP A 856 17.27 -5.89 -26.19
CA TRP A 856 16.97 -4.51 -25.78
C TRP A 856 16.13 -4.48 -24.51
N TRP A 857 15.00 -5.19 -24.52
CA TRP A 857 14.02 -5.18 -23.43
C TRP A 857 14.65 -5.59 -22.10
N THR A 858 15.47 -6.65 -22.10
CA THR A 858 16.13 -7.17 -20.89
C THR A 858 17.46 -6.48 -20.55
N SER A 859 17.84 -5.43 -21.28
CA SER A 859 19.08 -4.68 -21.01
C SER A 859 19.01 -3.90 -19.70
N ARG A 860 20.18 -3.61 -19.11
CA ARG A 860 20.29 -2.82 -17.87
C ARG A 860 19.58 -1.47 -18.01
N ASP A 861 19.95 -0.72 -19.04
CA ASP A 861 19.45 0.65 -19.27
C ASP A 861 17.94 0.67 -19.50
N THR A 862 17.41 -0.27 -20.28
CA THR A 862 15.97 -0.34 -20.59
C THR A 862 15.18 -0.75 -19.34
N GLN A 863 15.61 -1.79 -18.62
CA GLN A 863 14.93 -2.22 -17.40
C GLN A 863 15.00 -1.18 -16.28
N ALA A 864 16.14 -0.49 -16.12
CA ALA A 864 16.28 0.58 -15.13
C ALA A 864 15.43 1.80 -15.50
N SER A 865 15.42 2.22 -16.77
CA SER A 865 14.57 3.33 -17.23
C SER A 865 13.10 2.99 -17.06
N TYR A 866 12.66 1.81 -17.52
CA TYR A 866 11.28 1.37 -17.38
C TYR A 866 10.84 1.30 -15.91
N ALA A 867 11.71 0.82 -15.01
CA ALA A 867 11.43 0.76 -13.58
C ALA A 867 11.29 2.13 -12.93
N ASN A 868 12.22 3.05 -13.23
CA ASN A 868 12.20 4.41 -12.70
C ASN A 868 11.02 5.21 -13.25
N ASP A 869 10.74 5.05 -14.54
CA ASP A 869 9.67 5.75 -15.24
C ASP A 869 8.32 5.28 -14.68
N ILE A 870 8.01 3.98 -14.65
CA ILE A 870 6.72 3.48 -14.12
C ILE A 870 6.47 3.91 -12.66
N GLU A 871 7.51 3.88 -11.83
CA GLU A 871 7.43 4.33 -10.44
C GLU A 871 7.20 5.83 -10.35
N SER A 872 7.79 6.63 -11.24
CA SER A 872 7.55 8.08 -11.29
C SER A 872 6.12 8.42 -11.72
N PHE A 873 5.52 7.65 -12.62
CA PHE A 873 4.14 7.89 -13.09
C PHE A 873 3.10 7.50 -12.05
N ALA A 874 3.32 6.35 -11.41
CA ALA A 874 2.26 5.63 -10.73
C ALA A 874 2.56 5.36 -9.25
N GLY A 875 3.74 5.75 -8.77
CA GLY A 875 4.20 5.57 -7.40
C GLY A 875 4.88 4.23 -7.16
N ILE A 876 5.47 4.08 -5.98
CA ILE A 876 6.19 2.88 -5.53
C ILE A 876 5.32 1.61 -5.57
N GLU A 877 3.99 1.72 -5.53
CA GLU A 877 3.05 0.61 -5.70
C GLU A 877 3.15 -0.09 -7.07
N TYR A 878 3.68 0.60 -8.10
CA TYR A 878 3.93 0.05 -9.43
C TYR A 878 5.39 -0.35 -9.66
N ARG A 879 6.24 -0.28 -8.62
CA ARG A 879 7.68 -0.52 -8.72
C ARG A 879 7.99 -1.82 -9.46
N TRP A 880 8.80 -1.69 -10.50
CA TRP A 880 9.22 -2.80 -11.34
C TRP A 880 10.44 -3.50 -10.74
N ASN A 881 10.22 -4.68 -10.17
CA ASN A 881 11.30 -5.50 -9.60
C ASN A 881 12.00 -6.32 -10.69
N SER A 882 12.91 -5.66 -11.42
CA SER A 882 13.66 -6.25 -12.54
C SER A 882 14.38 -7.54 -12.16
N ALA A 883 14.28 -8.56 -13.02
CA ALA A 883 15.08 -9.79 -12.92
C ALA A 883 16.55 -9.59 -13.32
N ASN A 884 16.84 -8.54 -14.10
CA ASN A 884 18.20 -8.13 -14.39
C ASN A 884 18.83 -7.55 -13.10
N LEU A 885 19.84 -8.23 -12.58
CA LEU A 885 20.47 -7.94 -11.28
C LEU A 885 21.28 -6.64 -11.28
N GLU A 886 21.72 -6.17 -12.45
CA GLU A 886 22.41 -4.89 -12.60
C GLU A 886 21.38 -3.75 -12.58
N ALA A 887 20.28 -3.89 -13.33
CA ALA A 887 19.18 -2.90 -13.31
C ALA A 887 18.52 -2.79 -11.93
N LEU A 888 18.41 -3.90 -11.18
CA LEU A 888 17.84 -3.89 -9.83
C LEU A 888 18.54 -2.90 -8.89
N GLN A 889 19.85 -2.68 -9.06
CA GLN A 889 20.63 -1.75 -8.25
C GLN A 889 20.45 -0.28 -8.63
N ASP A 890 19.98 -0.03 -9.85
CA ASP A 890 19.71 1.32 -10.36
C ASP A 890 18.29 1.81 -10.00
N VAL A 891 17.48 0.94 -9.38
CA VAL A 891 16.17 1.28 -8.83
C VAL A 891 16.34 1.92 -7.44
N PRO A 892 15.53 2.94 -7.06
CA PRO A 892 15.67 3.68 -5.80
C PRO A 892 15.21 2.87 -4.58
N TRP A 893 16.07 1.95 -4.12
CA TRP A 893 15.90 1.22 -2.87
C TRP A 893 16.65 1.89 -1.72
N PRO A 894 16.11 1.84 -0.48
CA PRO A 894 16.93 2.09 0.71
C PRO A 894 18.15 1.18 0.73
N GLU A 895 19.32 1.72 1.10
CA GLU A 895 20.59 0.98 0.99
C GLU A 895 20.59 -0.32 1.83
N GLU A 896 20.00 -0.28 3.03
CA GLU A 896 19.88 -1.46 3.91
C GLU A 896 19.03 -2.56 3.27
N ASP A 897 17.88 -2.19 2.71
CA ASP A 897 16.99 -3.11 2.01
C ASP A 897 17.71 -3.75 0.82
N MET A 898 18.38 -2.94 -0.01
CA MET A 898 19.15 -3.43 -1.16
C MET A 898 20.20 -4.48 -0.75
N ARG A 899 20.86 -4.31 0.41
CA ARG A 899 21.82 -5.31 0.92
C ARG A 899 21.15 -6.64 1.24
N VAL A 900 19.99 -6.61 1.91
CA VAL A 900 19.21 -7.82 2.23
C VAL A 900 18.70 -8.50 0.96
N LEU A 901 18.13 -7.72 0.04
CA LEU A 901 17.63 -8.19 -1.24
C LEU A 901 18.73 -8.85 -2.06
N THR A 902 19.91 -8.21 -2.13
CA THR A 902 21.07 -8.74 -2.84
C THR A 902 21.59 -10.03 -2.22
N GLU A 903 21.72 -10.08 -0.89
CA GLU A 903 22.15 -11.29 -0.20
C GLU A 903 21.15 -12.43 -0.44
N GLN A 904 19.84 -12.20 -0.27
CA GLN A 904 18.84 -13.23 -0.49
C GLN A 904 18.77 -13.67 -1.97
N ALA A 905 18.90 -12.73 -2.92
CA ALA A 905 18.87 -13.02 -4.34
C ALA A 905 19.99 -13.99 -4.78
N SER A 906 21.15 -13.91 -4.12
CA SER A 906 22.29 -14.81 -4.39
C SER A 906 22.04 -16.27 -3.98
N TRP A 907 21.05 -16.51 -3.13
CA TRP A 907 20.54 -17.83 -2.72
C TRP A 907 19.29 -18.27 -3.50
N GLY A 908 19.01 -17.64 -4.64
CA GLY A 908 17.93 -18.04 -5.53
C GLY A 908 18.19 -19.39 -6.18
N ARG A 909 17.23 -20.31 -6.05
CA ARG A 909 17.25 -21.61 -6.71
C ARG A 909 15.84 -22.06 -7.04
N ASN A 910 15.56 -22.23 -8.32
CA ASN A 910 14.26 -22.70 -8.78
C ASN A 910 14.31 -24.15 -9.22
N MET A 911 13.14 -24.77 -9.23
CA MET A 911 12.97 -26.12 -9.74
C MET A 911 12.87 -26.10 -11.27
N PRO A 912 13.45 -27.09 -11.95
CA PRO A 912 13.23 -27.29 -13.38
C PRO A 912 11.79 -27.77 -13.62
N TYR A 913 11.23 -27.44 -14.77
CA TYR A 913 9.92 -27.93 -15.18
C TYR A 913 10.06 -29.17 -16.06
N VAL A 914 9.57 -30.30 -15.55
CA VAL A 914 9.63 -31.62 -16.22
C VAL A 914 8.22 -32.13 -16.54
N PRO A 915 8.03 -33.05 -17.50
CA PRO A 915 6.72 -33.61 -17.80
C PRO A 915 6.00 -34.15 -16.54
N GLY A 916 4.91 -33.48 -16.14
CA GLY A 916 4.13 -33.80 -14.93
C GLY A 916 4.46 -32.95 -13.70
N TYR A 917 5.33 -31.93 -13.79
CA TYR A 917 5.73 -31.09 -12.65
C TYR A 917 4.55 -30.41 -11.93
N TYR A 918 3.49 -30.01 -12.65
CA TYR A 918 2.31 -29.34 -12.09
C TYR A 918 1.63 -30.16 -10.98
N PHE A 919 1.89 -31.47 -10.94
CA PHE A 919 1.34 -32.39 -9.98
C PHE A 919 2.11 -32.38 -8.64
N LEU A 920 3.36 -31.89 -8.62
CA LEU A 920 4.22 -31.85 -7.43
C LEU A 920 3.58 -31.04 -6.31
N GLY A 921 3.26 -29.77 -6.56
CA GLY A 921 2.68 -28.88 -5.54
C GLY A 921 1.42 -29.47 -4.91
N ARG A 922 0.52 -30.04 -5.74
CA ARG A 922 -0.68 -30.71 -5.26
C ARG A 922 -0.41 -31.93 -4.38
N GLU A 923 0.55 -32.76 -4.74
CA GLU A 923 0.89 -33.94 -3.92
C GLU A 923 1.58 -33.55 -2.62
N MET A 924 2.37 -32.48 -2.62
CA MET A 924 2.91 -31.88 -1.39
C MET A 924 1.80 -31.34 -0.50
N ASP A 925 0.79 -30.67 -1.06
CA ASP A 925 -0.40 -30.24 -0.33
C ASP A 925 -1.15 -31.40 0.32
N PHE A 926 -1.36 -32.49 -0.43
CA PHE A 926 -2.01 -33.69 0.10
C PHE A 926 -1.18 -34.35 1.19
N ALA A 927 0.14 -34.46 1.01
CA ALA A 927 1.03 -34.99 2.04
C ALA A 927 0.93 -34.13 3.31
N TRP A 928 1.04 -32.81 3.17
CA TRP A 928 0.93 -31.88 4.29
C TRP A 928 -0.42 -31.98 4.99
N ASN A 929 -1.54 -31.98 4.26
CA ASN A 929 -2.88 -32.13 4.84
C ASN A 929 -3.03 -33.47 5.59
N ASN A 930 -2.51 -34.56 5.03
CA ASN A 930 -2.55 -35.87 5.67
C ASN A 930 -1.76 -35.88 6.98
N THR A 931 -0.62 -35.21 7.04
CA THR A 931 0.19 -35.14 8.26
C THR A 931 -0.37 -34.15 9.28
N VAL A 932 -0.57 -32.90 8.87
CA VAL A 932 -0.92 -31.80 9.79
C VAL A 932 -2.39 -31.84 10.22
N LEU A 933 -3.30 -32.25 9.33
CA LEU A 933 -4.74 -32.26 9.63
C LEU A 933 -5.25 -33.66 10.02
N SER A 934 -4.70 -34.71 9.41
CA SER A 934 -5.19 -36.10 9.63
C SER A 934 -4.29 -36.93 10.54
N GLY A 935 -3.15 -36.41 11.01
CA GLY A 935 -2.25 -37.11 11.92
C GLY A 935 -1.48 -38.28 11.30
N MET A 936 -1.40 -38.37 9.97
CA MET A 936 -0.63 -39.40 9.29
C MET A 936 0.88 -39.20 9.52
N PRO A 937 1.66 -40.24 9.87
CA PRO A 937 3.09 -40.11 10.03
C PRO A 937 3.76 -39.45 8.81
N PRO A 938 4.65 -38.45 9.00
CA PRO A 938 5.20 -37.66 7.89
C PRO A 938 5.79 -38.48 6.75
N ASN A 939 6.61 -39.48 7.10
CA ASN A 939 7.26 -40.36 6.12
C ASN A 939 6.25 -41.19 5.31
N GLU A 940 5.11 -41.58 5.91
CA GLU A 940 4.06 -42.33 5.19
C GLU A 940 3.33 -41.42 4.19
N ALA A 941 3.00 -40.20 4.62
CA ALA A 941 2.33 -39.21 3.78
C ALA A 941 3.18 -38.81 2.57
N LEU A 942 4.47 -38.50 2.80
CA LEU A 942 5.41 -38.15 1.74
C LEU A 942 5.64 -39.29 0.74
N ARG A 943 5.74 -40.54 1.23
CA ARG A 943 5.88 -41.71 0.36
C ARG A 943 4.64 -41.92 -0.53
N LYS A 944 3.44 -41.69 0.01
CA LYS A 944 2.20 -41.74 -0.80
C LYS A 944 2.21 -40.67 -1.90
N ALA A 945 2.61 -39.45 -1.56
CA ALA A 945 2.77 -38.36 -2.52
C ALA A 945 3.79 -38.70 -3.61
N ALA A 946 4.96 -39.22 -3.26
CA ALA A 946 6.01 -39.63 -4.20
C ALA A 946 5.50 -40.68 -5.22
N ILE A 947 4.76 -41.70 -4.75
CA ILE A 947 4.17 -42.72 -5.62
C ILE A 947 3.14 -42.12 -6.56
N SER A 948 2.26 -41.25 -6.06
CA SER A 948 1.23 -40.60 -6.86
C SER A 948 1.83 -39.69 -7.93
N LEU A 949 2.82 -38.86 -7.53
CA LEU A 949 3.57 -37.98 -8.42
C LEU A 949 4.31 -38.77 -9.50
N GLN A 950 5.04 -39.82 -9.15
CA GLN A 950 5.76 -40.64 -10.13
C GLN A 950 4.80 -41.27 -11.15
N ARG A 951 3.61 -41.69 -10.72
CA ARG A 951 2.59 -42.24 -11.61
C ARG A 951 2.12 -41.21 -12.63
N GLU A 952 1.88 -39.97 -12.20
CA GLU A 952 1.50 -38.89 -13.11
C GLU A 952 2.65 -38.50 -14.05
N MET A 953 3.87 -38.34 -13.53
CA MET A 953 5.05 -38.06 -14.35
C MET A 953 5.20 -39.13 -15.43
N THR A 954 5.12 -40.41 -15.07
CA THR A 954 5.17 -41.53 -16.04
C THR A 954 4.05 -41.43 -17.08
N ARG A 955 2.84 -41.02 -16.69
CA ARG A 955 1.71 -40.84 -17.60
C ARG A 955 1.98 -39.71 -18.60
N LYS A 956 2.44 -38.56 -18.11
CA LYS A 956 2.77 -37.40 -18.95
C LYS A 956 3.98 -37.64 -19.84
N GLN A 957 5.00 -38.30 -19.34
CA GLN A 957 6.16 -38.70 -20.13
C GLN A 957 5.74 -39.55 -21.34
N LYS A 958 4.85 -40.54 -21.14
CA LYS A 958 4.29 -41.34 -22.23
C LYS A 958 3.44 -40.53 -23.20
N GLU A 959 2.65 -39.56 -22.69
CA GLU A 959 1.82 -38.66 -23.50
C GLU A 959 2.69 -37.83 -24.48
N PHE A 960 3.86 -37.38 -24.03
CA PHE A 960 4.84 -36.64 -24.83
C PHE A 960 5.84 -37.53 -25.59
N GLY A 961 5.71 -38.87 -25.52
CA GLY A 961 6.53 -39.80 -26.28
C GLY A 961 7.92 -40.12 -25.69
N PHE A 962 8.18 -39.76 -24.42
CA PHE A 962 9.45 -40.08 -23.76
C PHE A 962 9.57 -41.55 -23.38
N GLY A 963 10.72 -42.15 -23.69
CA GLY A 963 11.06 -43.53 -23.37
C GLY A 963 11.84 -43.69 -22.05
N PRO A 964 12.11 -44.92 -21.61
CA PRO A 964 12.84 -45.22 -20.37
C PRO A 964 14.27 -44.68 -20.32
N ASP A 965 14.92 -44.53 -21.48
CA ASP A 965 16.32 -44.08 -21.60
C ASP A 965 16.43 -42.57 -21.89
N THR A 966 15.32 -41.82 -21.78
CA THR A 966 15.30 -40.37 -22.03
C THR A 966 16.06 -39.64 -20.92
N ASN A 967 16.85 -38.63 -21.29
CA ASN A 967 17.46 -37.70 -20.36
C ASN A 967 17.08 -36.28 -20.80
N LEU A 968 16.39 -35.54 -19.93
CA LEU A 968 15.93 -34.17 -20.20
C LEU A 968 17.01 -33.11 -19.96
N ASN A 969 18.25 -33.53 -19.67
CA ASN A 969 19.42 -32.69 -19.44
C ASN A 969 19.14 -31.57 -18.44
N ILE A 970 18.61 -31.92 -17.26
CA ILE A 970 18.26 -30.94 -16.23
C ILE A 970 19.52 -30.22 -15.74
N THR A 971 19.46 -28.90 -15.78
CA THR A 971 20.52 -28.05 -15.23
C THR A 971 20.55 -28.14 -13.70
N ARG A 972 21.72 -28.46 -13.14
CA ARG A 972 22.00 -28.36 -11.70
C ARG A 972 22.78 -27.09 -11.40
N SER A 973 22.44 -26.44 -10.29
CA SER A 973 23.19 -25.30 -9.75
C SER A 973 23.33 -25.51 -8.25
N GLU A 974 24.55 -25.76 -7.78
CA GLU A 974 24.86 -25.97 -6.36
C GLU A 974 25.63 -24.79 -5.74
N GLU A 975 26.06 -23.83 -6.56
CA GLU A 975 26.89 -22.70 -6.14
C GLU A 975 26.05 -21.44 -5.91
N LYS A 976 26.31 -20.78 -4.77
CA LYS A 976 25.80 -19.44 -4.47
C LYS A 976 26.27 -18.48 -5.57
N PHE A 977 25.35 -17.70 -6.11
CA PHE A 977 25.72 -16.72 -7.14
C PHE A 977 26.66 -15.66 -6.55
N SER A 978 27.83 -15.47 -7.18
CA SER A 978 28.93 -14.66 -6.62
C SER A 978 29.50 -13.63 -7.59
N LYS A 979 28.67 -13.02 -8.44
CA LYS A 979 29.11 -11.86 -9.23
C LYS A 979 29.21 -10.65 -8.30
N SER A 980 30.38 -10.01 -8.21
CA SER A 980 30.55 -8.73 -7.51
C SER A 980 29.66 -7.70 -8.19
N LEU A 981 28.56 -7.34 -7.54
CA LEU A 981 27.57 -6.40 -8.08
C LEU A 981 28.10 -4.95 -8.15
N LYS A 982 29.29 -4.66 -7.59
CA LYS A 982 29.86 -3.30 -7.52
C LYS A 982 30.82 -2.90 -8.64
N GLU A 983 31.22 -3.78 -9.56
CA GLU A 983 32.31 -3.47 -10.52
C GLU A 983 31.88 -3.06 -11.95
N GLY A 984 30.58 -2.93 -12.24
CA GLY A 984 30.10 -2.54 -13.58
C GLY A 984 30.24 -1.05 -13.96
N GLY A 985 30.87 -0.21 -13.12
CA GLY A 985 30.89 1.24 -13.27
C GLY A 985 32.06 1.86 -14.05
N ALA A 986 33.03 1.08 -14.52
CA ALA A 986 34.23 1.65 -15.14
C ALA A 986 34.86 0.74 -16.21
N ALA A 987 34.16 0.48 -17.29
CA ALA A 987 34.79 -0.06 -18.51
C ALA A 987 33.94 0.26 -19.74
N ASN A 988 34.12 1.46 -20.31
CA ASN A 988 34.21 1.75 -21.75
C ASN A 988 34.03 3.26 -22.01
N GLU A 989 35.06 4.03 -21.67
CA GLU A 989 35.41 5.22 -22.44
C GLU A 989 36.76 4.94 -23.10
N GLN A 990 36.72 4.40 -24.32
CA GLN A 990 37.77 4.56 -25.34
C GLN A 990 37.13 4.63 -26.72
#